data_AF-A0A673N8N2-F1
#
_entry.id   AF-A0A673N8N2-F1
#
_cell.length_a   1.000
_cell.length_b   1.000
_cell.length_c   1.000
_cell.angle_alpha   90.00
_cell.angle_beta   90.00
_cell.angle_gamma   90.00
#
_symmetry.space_group_name_H-M   'P 1'
#
loop_
_entity.id
_entity.type
_entity.pdbx_description
1 polymer ?
#
loop_
_entity_poly.entity_id
_entity_poly.type
_entity_poly.pdbx_seq_one_letter_code
_entity_poly.pdbx_strand_id
1 'polypeptide(L)'
;MIASHLLAYYFTELHHDHVQRVSMLQQPGYQRLHENRTIIELKLRRELVWLSVIKHKFALVLFAETGDFLALDLGGTNFRVLLVRVSSNGKQKVEMENQIYAIPENIMRGSGTELFDHIAECLANFLEKLGIKDKKLPLGFTFSFPCQQTKLDESFLVSWTKGFKASGVEGRDVVGLLRKAIKKRGDFDIDIVAVINDTVGTMMTCGYDDHHCEIGLIVGTGTNACYMEEMRHLELVDGDEGRMCVNMEWGAFGDDGALDDIRTEFDREIDAGSLNPGKQLFEKMISGMYMGELVRLILVKMAKDGLLFQGHTTPDLLTTGHFQTSFVSAIENKKSSEGLLRAEQVLRGLGLDSSPEDCVAVQRVCQIVSTRAAHLCAAALAAVLRQIRDNKRLRTTVGVDGSVYKNHPQFARRLNKMVRLLVPDCDVRFLRSEDGSGKGAAMVTAVAYRLAKQHAERQRILDSLRLDRDQLLEVKRRMEEEMKRGLAEKAHTTAAVKMLPTFVRATPDGTERGDFLALDLGGTNFRVLLVRVRSGKRRSVEMHNKIYTIPQDITQGTGEELFDHIVHCIADFLEYMGMKGASLPLGFTFSFPCHQTRLDQGILIKWTKGFKASGCEGEDVATLLKDAIHRSEEFELDVVAVVNDTVGTMMTCGYEDPQCEVGLIVGTGTNACYMEEMSNVELVDGDEGRMCVNMEWGAFGDRGELDDVCTEFDRAVDDQSTYPGKQRYEKMISGMYLGEIVRNVLLDFTAKGLLFRGKLSERLKTRGIFETKFLSQIESDRLALRQVRSILQHLGLTSSTCDDSILVKEVCSVVSKRAAQLCGAGLAAVVDKIRLNRDLEKLSITVGVDGTLYKLHPHFASIMRETLRDLAPDCEVTLVQSEDGSGKGAALITAVACRLRDARK
;
A
#
# COMPACT_ATOMS: atom_id res chain seq x y z
N MET A 1 -21.94 -24.72 -45.68
CA MET A 1 -21.41 -26.02 -46.15
C MET A 1 -20.68 -26.85 -45.07
N ILE A 2 -20.45 -26.31 -43.86
CA ILE A 2 -19.84 -27.05 -42.72
C ILE A 2 -20.87 -27.30 -41.59
N ALA A 3 -21.86 -26.41 -41.43
CA ALA A 3 -23.00 -26.59 -40.51
C ALA A 3 -23.96 -27.73 -40.91
N SER A 4 -23.99 -28.07 -42.20
CA SER A 4 -24.80 -29.17 -42.76
C SER A 4 -24.21 -30.57 -42.45
N HIS A 5 -22.90 -30.67 -42.18
CA HIS A 5 -22.22 -31.95 -41.92
C HIS A 5 -22.21 -32.38 -40.46
N LEU A 6 -22.47 -31.47 -39.51
CA LEU A 6 -22.59 -31.79 -38.08
C LEU A 6 -23.90 -32.52 -37.74
N LEU A 7 -24.92 -32.40 -38.59
CA LEU A 7 -26.17 -33.15 -38.50
C LEU A 7 -26.04 -34.60 -39.00
N ALA A 8 -25.13 -34.88 -39.94
CA ALA A 8 -25.01 -36.20 -40.59
C ALA A 8 -24.38 -37.30 -39.72
N TYR A 9 -23.60 -36.97 -38.69
CA TYR A 9 -22.94 -37.99 -37.84
C TYR A 9 -23.78 -38.47 -36.65
N TYR A 10 -24.87 -37.76 -36.30
CA TYR A 10 -25.67 -38.06 -35.11
C TYR A 10 -26.89 -38.97 -35.36
N PHE A 11 -27.09 -39.47 -36.59
CA PHE A 11 -28.30 -40.20 -37.03
C PHE A 11 -28.09 -41.67 -37.46
N THR A 12 -26.98 -42.32 -37.08
CA THR A 12 -26.60 -43.63 -37.67
C THR A 12 -26.87 -44.90 -36.85
N GLU A 13 -27.71 -44.94 -35.81
CA GLU A 13 -28.15 -46.23 -35.25
C GLU A 13 -29.61 -46.22 -34.75
N LEU A 14 -30.55 -46.63 -35.62
CA LEU A 14 -31.72 -47.54 -35.41
C LEU A 14 -32.82 -47.31 -36.49
N HIS A 15 -33.30 -48.41 -37.10
CA HIS A 15 -34.42 -48.53 -38.09
C HIS A 15 -35.77 -47.98 -37.54
N HIS A 16 -36.81 -47.52 -38.27
CA HIS A 16 -37.29 -47.72 -39.65
C HIS A 16 -38.13 -46.48 -40.15
N ASP A 17 -38.05 -46.21 -41.46
CA ASP A 17 -38.97 -45.55 -42.41
C ASP A 17 -39.44 -44.09 -42.34
N HIS A 18 -39.49 -43.39 -41.20
CA HIS A 18 -40.00 -41.98 -41.22
C HIS A 18 -38.93 -40.88 -41.20
N VAL A 19 -37.67 -41.21 -40.91
CA VAL A 19 -36.56 -40.24 -40.79
C VAL A 19 -35.93 -39.86 -42.14
N GLN A 20 -36.25 -40.57 -43.23
CA GLN A 20 -35.64 -40.34 -44.55
C GLN A 20 -36.05 -39.01 -45.23
N ARG A 21 -37.08 -38.30 -44.76
CA ARG A 21 -37.45 -37.00 -45.33
C ARG A 21 -36.50 -35.85 -44.93
N VAL A 22 -35.66 -36.05 -43.92
CA VAL A 22 -34.66 -35.04 -43.48
C VAL A 22 -33.29 -35.27 -44.15
N SER A 23 -33.10 -36.37 -44.90
CA SER A 23 -31.78 -36.86 -45.35
C SER A 23 -31.34 -36.53 -46.80
N MET A 24 -32.05 -35.70 -47.57
CA MET A 24 -31.74 -35.49 -49.01
C MET A 24 -30.82 -34.29 -49.37
N LEU A 25 -29.76 -34.01 -48.60
CA LEU A 25 -28.71 -33.06 -49.03
C LEU A 25 -27.31 -33.61 -48.64
N GLN A 26 -26.52 -34.09 -49.61
CA GLN A 26 -25.26 -34.85 -49.41
C GLN A 26 -23.97 -34.17 -49.93
N GLN A 27 -22.82 -34.56 -49.32
CA GLN A 27 -21.37 -34.58 -49.75
C GLN A 27 -20.35 -33.59 -49.10
N PRO A 28 -19.04 -33.94 -48.89
CA PRO A 28 -18.44 -34.88 -47.93
C PRO A 28 -17.36 -34.22 -47.00
N GLY A 29 -16.93 -34.86 -45.89
CA GLY A 29 -15.67 -34.50 -45.19
C GLY A 29 -15.61 -34.74 -43.67
N TYR A 30 -14.97 -35.84 -43.25
CA TYR A 30 -14.85 -36.35 -41.88
C TYR A 30 -13.74 -35.67 -41.02
N GLN A 31 -13.18 -34.53 -41.45
CA GLN A 31 -11.89 -34.04 -40.94
C GLN A 31 -11.95 -32.79 -40.02
N ARG A 32 -13.13 -32.20 -39.78
CA ARG A 32 -13.23 -30.83 -39.19
C ARG A 32 -13.50 -30.70 -37.68
N LEU A 33 -13.85 -31.76 -36.96
CA LEU A 33 -14.06 -31.68 -35.50
C LEU A 33 -12.76 -31.56 -34.71
N HIS A 34 -11.65 -32.04 -35.27
CA HIS A 34 -10.32 -31.80 -34.71
C HIS A 34 -9.85 -30.34 -34.93
N GLU A 35 -10.32 -29.69 -36.01
CA GLU A 35 -9.97 -28.30 -36.35
C GLU A 35 -10.79 -27.28 -35.52
N ASN A 36 -12.08 -27.52 -35.25
CA ASN A 36 -12.89 -26.63 -34.39
C ASN A 36 -12.43 -26.64 -32.92
N ARG A 37 -11.85 -27.75 -32.44
CA ARG A 37 -11.17 -27.86 -31.14
C ARG A 37 -10.03 -26.85 -31.05
N THR A 38 -9.23 -26.75 -32.10
CA THR A 38 -8.05 -25.88 -32.18
C THR A 38 -8.44 -24.43 -32.47
N ILE A 39 -9.51 -24.15 -33.22
CA ILE A 39 -9.94 -22.79 -33.57
C ILE A 39 -10.53 -22.02 -32.38
N ILE A 40 -11.46 -22.60 -31.63
CA ILE A 40 -12.04 -21.92 -30.44
C ILE A 40 -10.95 -21.74 -29.36
N GLU A 41 -10.07 -22.73 -29.20
CA GLU A 41 -8.96 -22.73 -28.25
C GLU A 41 -7.85 -21.72 -28.63
N LEU A 42 -7.52 -21.58 -29.93
CA LEU A 42 -6.58 -20.57 -30.44
C LEU A 42 -7.17 -19.15 -30.45
N LYS A 43 -8.47 -19.01 -30.74
CA LYS A 43 -9.18 -17.71 -30.70
C LYS A 43 -9.29 -17.19 -29.26
N LEU A 44 -9.67 -18.04 -28.29
CA LEU A 44 -9.63 -17.70 -26.86
C LEU A 44 -8.22 -17.28 -26.39
N ARG A 45 -7.15 -17.92 -26.89
CA ARG A 45 -5.76 -17.52 -26.60
C ARG A 45 -5.36 -16.16 -27.20
N ARG A 46 -5.96 -15.75 -28.32
CA ARG A 46 -5.70 -14.46 -28.99
C ARG A 46 -6.54 -13.31 -28.42
N GLU A 47 -7.73 -13.59 -27.87
CA GLU A 47 -8.73 -12.60 -27.47
C GLU A 47 -8.92 -12.44 -25.95
N LEU A 48 -8.02 -12.99 -25.12
CA LEU A 48 -7.89 -12.64 -23.69
C LEU A 48 -7.57 -11.14 -23.44
N VAL A 49 -7.69 -10.28 -24.45
CA VAL A 49 -7.46 -8.83 -24.45
C VAL A 49 -8.70 -8.04 -23.99
N TRP A 50 -9.89 -8.66 -23.91
CA TRP A 50 -11.12 -8.03 -23.38
C TRP A 50 -11.46 -8.45 -21.94
N LEU A 51 -10.44 -8.67 -21.10
CA LEU A 51 -10.66 -8.98 -19.70
C LEU A 51 -11.02 -7.72 -18.92
N SER A 52 -12.21 -7.66 -18.33
CA SER A 52 -12.45 -6.78 -17.17
C SER A 52 -11.62 -7.32 -16.01
N VAL A 53 -10.39 -6.83 -15.84
CA VAL A 53 -9.57 -7.16 -14.67
C VAL A 53 -10.21 -6.54 -13.44
N ILE A 54 -11.05 -7.32 -12.78
CA ILE A 54 -11.57 -7.01 -11.46
C ILE A 54 -10.44 -7.23 -10.44
N LYS A 55 -9.99 -6.15 -9.80
CA LYS A 55 -8.82 -6.14 -8.93
C LYS A 55 -9.11 -6.79 -7.57
N HIS A 56 -8.88 -8.09 -7.39
CA HIS A 56 -8.98 -8.70 -6.06
C HIS A 56 -7.83 -9.64 -5.68
N LYS A 57 -6.93 -9.16 -4.80
CA LYS A 57 -5.87 -9.95 -4.19
C LYS A 57 -6.52 -10.93 -3.20
N PHE A 58 -6.70 -12.18 -3.60
CA PHE A 58 -7.19 -13.24 -2.72
C PHE A 58 -6.06 -14.23 -2.47
N ALA A 59 -5.45 -14.16 -1.29
CA ALA A 59 -4.87 -15.37 -0.72
C ALA A 59 -6.02 -16.17 -0.12
N LEU A 60 -6.22 -17.41 -0.58
CA LEU A 60 -7.22 -18.40 -0.10
C LEU A 60 -6.95 -18.86 1.37
N VAL A 61 -6.62 -17.93 2.26
CA VAL A 61 -6.45 -18.18 3.69
C VAL A 61 -7.76 -17.78 4.39
N LEU A 62 -8.83 -18.55 4.13
CA LEU A 62 -10.20 -18.28 4.57
C LEU A 62 -10.52 -18.82 5.99
N PHE A 63 -9.55 -19.36 6.71
CA PHE A 63 -9.84 -20.28 7.83
C PHE A 63 -9.78 -19.65 9.22
N ALA A 64 -9.67 -18.32 9.32
CA ALA A 64 -9.66 -17.59 10.58
C ALA A 64 -10.80 -16.56 10.71
N GLU A 65 -11.75 -16.55 9.78
CA GLU A 65 -12.81 -15.53 9.72
C GLU A 65 -13.94 -15.87 10.71
N THR A 66 -14.33 -14.89 11.53
CA THR A 66 -15.35 -15.04 12.57
C THR A 66 -16.20 -13.78 12.63
N GLY A 67 -17.51 -13.92 12.82
CA GLY A 67 -18.44 -12.79 12.89
C GLY A 67 -19.75 -13.02 12.16
N ASP A 68 -20.58 -11.97 12.20
CA ASP A 68 -21.89 -11.91 11.57
C ASP A 68 -21.81 -10.95 10.37
N PHE A 69 -22.18 -11.43 9.19
CA PHE A 69 -22.05 -10.68 7.93
C PHE A 69 -23.35 -10.73 7.14
N LEU A 70 -23.72 -9.61 6.54
CA LEU A 70 -24.81 -9.57 5.56
C LEU A 70 -24.25 -9.87 4.17
N ALA A 71 -25.04 -10.59 3.37
CA ALA A 71 -24.75 -10.76 1.95
C ALA A 71 -26.00 -10.47 1.11
N LEU A 72 -25.81 -9.69 0.05
CA LEU A 72 -26.82 -9.47 -0.99
C LEU A 72 -26.44 -10.27 -2.22
N ASP A 73 -27.42 -10.83 -2.91
CA ASP A 73 -27.20 -11.54 -4.16
C ASP A 73 -28.21 -11.10 -5.22
N LEU A 74 -27.70 -10.38 -6.21
CA LEU A 74 -28.46 -9.81 -7.32
C LEU A 74 -27.84 -10.22 -8.66
N GLY A 75 -28.54 -11.09 -9.38
CA GLY A 75 -28.10 -11.54 -10.71
C GLY A 75 -29.18 -12.09 -11.62
N GLY A 76 -30.40 -12.30 -11.13
CA GLY A 76 -31.54 -12.82 -11.89
C GLY A 76 -32.86 -12.22 -11.39
N THR A 77 -33.97 -12.92 -11.60
CA THR A 77 -35.31 -12.48 -11.15
C THR A 77 -35.53 -12.59 -9.65
N ASN A 78 -34.67 -13.35 -8.96
CA ASN A 78 -34.70 -13.56 -7.52
C ASN A 78 -33.54 -12.81 -6.87
N PHE A 79 -33.86 -11.84 -6.02
CA PHE A 79 -32.92 -11.15 -5.15
C PHE A 79 -32.85 -11.86 -3.80
N ARG A 80 -31.66 -12.14 -3.29
CA ARG A 80 -31.50 -12.79 -1.98
C ARG A 80 -30.80 -11.87 -1.00
N VAL A 81 -31.31 -11.86 0.23
CA VAL A 81 -30.65 -11.25 1.39
C VAL A 81 -30.30 -12.37 2.35
N LEU A 82 -29.04 -12.42 2.80
CA LEU A 82 -28.54 -13.45 3.69
C LEU A 82 -27.87 -12.82 4.91
N LEU A 83 -28.04 -13.46 6.07
CA LEU A 83 -27.21 -13.29 7.25
C LEU A 83 -26.36 -14.54 7.41
N VAL A 84 -25.04 -14.37 7.39
CA VAL A 84 -24.07 -15.46 7.50
C VAL A 84 -23.30 -15.29 8.81
N ARG A 85 -23.38 -16.28 9.69
CA ARG A 85 -22.65 -16.33 10.95
C ARG A 85 -21.52 -17.36 10.84
N VAL A 86 -20.28 -16.93 11.06
CA VAL A 86 -19.09 -17.78 11.01
C VAL A 86 -18.52 -17.94 12.42
N SER A 87 -18.57 -19.17 12.96
CA SER A 87 -18.16 -19.48 14.34
C SER A 87 -16.70 -19.94 14.45
N SER A 88 -16.03 -19.59 15.55
CA SER A 88 -14.59 -19.84 15.80
C SER A 88 -14.29 -21.20 16.45
N ASN A 89 -15.30 -22.03 16.67
CA ASN A 89 -15.28 -23.10 17.69
C ASN A 89 -14.53 -24.38 17.25
N GLY A 90 -13.52 -24.29 16.37
CA GLY A 90 -12.73 -25.42 15.88
C GLY A 90 -13.47 -26.42 14.99
N LYS A 91 -14.79 -26.24 14.76
CA LYS A 91 -15.64 -27.10 13.92
C LYS A 91 -16.06 -26.48 12.58
N GLN A 92 -15.58 -25.28 12.23
CA GLN A 92 -15.89 -24.57 10.96
C GLN A 92 -17.37 -24.66 10.57
N LYS A 93 -18.27 -24.26 11.48
CA LYS A 93 -19.71 -24.26 11.20
C LYS A 93 -20.13 -22.85 10.75
N VAL A 94 -20.67 -22.77 9.54
CA VAL A 94 -21.32 -21.58 8.98
C VAL A 94 -22.83 -21.75 9.15
N GLU A 95 -23.48 -20.78 9.79
CA GLU A 95 -24.94 -20.73 9.91
C GLU A 95 -25.47 -19.62 9.00
N MET A 96 -26.52 -19.93 8.23
CA MET A 96 -27.06 -19.01 7.23
C MET A 96 -28.57 -18.91 7.37
N GLU A 97 -29.05 -17.67 7.44
CA GLU A 97 -30.46 -17.32 7.33
C GLU A 97 -30.62 -16.52 6.03
N ASN A 98 -31.60 -16.85 5.19
CA ASN A 98 -31.82 -16.12 3.94
C ASN A 98 -33.29 -15.86 3.66
N GLN A 99 -33.54 -14.85 2.84
CA GLN A 99 -34.85 -14.54 2.29
C GLN A 99 -34.72 -14.18 0.81
N ILE A 100 -35.67 -14.68 0.01
CA ILE A 100 -35.75 -14.43 -1.42
C ILE A 100 -36.87 -13.41 -1.67
N TYR A 101 -36.55 -12.38 -2.44
CA TYR A 101 -37.46 -11.35 -2.91
C TYR A 101 -37.55 -11.40 -4.43
N ALA A 102 -38.76 -11.40 -4.98
CA ALA A 102 -38.94 -11.24 -6.42
C ALA A 102 -38.65 -9.79 -6.81
N ILE A 103 -38.01 -9.59 -7.97
CA ILE A 103 -37.91 -8.26 -8.58
C ILE A 103 -38.88 -8.22 -9.77
N PRO A 104 -39.94 -7.41 -9.70
CA PRO A 104 -40.84 -7.18 -10.82
C PRO A 104 -40.12 -6.68 -12.07
N GLU A 105 -40.59 -7.10 -13.26
CA GLU A 105 -39.97 -6.75 -14.54
C GLU A 105 -39.96 -5.23 -14.79
N ASN A 106 -40.98 -4.51 -14.33
CA ASN A 106 -41.03 -3.05 -14.40
C ASN A 106 -39.94 -2.37 -13.54
N ILE A 107 -39.48 -3.00 -12.45
CA ILE A 107 -38.35 -2.51 -11.66
C ILE A 107 -37.02 -2.86 -12.34
N MET A 108 -36.89 -4.09 -12.89
CA MET A 108 -35.69 -4.52 -13.62
C MET A 108 -35.37 -3.65 -14.85
N ARG A 109 -36.40 -3.09 -15.48
CA ARG A 109 -36.33 -2.24 -16.68
C ARG A 109 -36.67 -0.76 -16.42
N GLY A 110 -36.90 -0.40 -15.16
CA GLY A 110 -37.30 0.95 -14.76
C GLY A 110 -36.11 1.91 -14.61
N SER A 111 -36.15 2.76 -13.59
CA SER A 111 -35.01 3.58 -13.21
C SER A 111 -34.10 2.87 -12.22
N GLY A 112 -32.81 3.21 -12.25
CA GLY A 112 -31.86 2.76 -11.23
C GLY A 112 -32.27 3.18 -9.83
N THR A 113 -32.91 4.34 -9.67
CA THR A 113 -33.40 4.79 -8.37
C THR A 113 -34.46 3.83 -7.81
N GLU A 114 -35.45 3.45 -8.62
CA GLU A 114 -36.46 2.47 -8.20
C GLU A 114 -35.86 1.10 -7.88
N LEU A 115 -34.88 0.64 -8.67
CA LEU A 115 -34.19 -0.62 -8.41
C LEU A 115 -33.46 -0.62 -7.06
N PHE A 116 -32.66 0.41 -6.78
CA PHE A 116 -31.90 0.48 -5.52
C PHE A 116 -32.78 0.81 -4.31
N ASP A 117 -33.87 1.56 -4.48
CA ASP A 117 -34.88 1.77 -3.45
C ASP A 117 -35.56 0.44 -3.08
N HIS A 118 -35.93 -0.38 -4.08
CA HIS A 118 -36.50 -1.73 -3.87
C HIS A 118 -35.51 -2.67 -3.14
N ILE A 119 -34.22 -2.62 -3.51
CA ILE A 119 -33.18 -3.39 -2.81
C ILE A 119 -33.06 -2.95 -1.35
N ALA A 120 -33.05 -1.63 -1.09
CA ALA A 120 -32.97 -1.09 0.26
C ALA A 120 -34.21 -1.46 1.10
N GLU A 121 -35.40 -1.50 0.50
CA GLU A 121 -36.65 -1.95 1.14
C GLU A 121 -36.62 -3.45 1.48
N CYS A 122 -36.15 -4.30 0.56
CA CYS A 122 -36.01 -5.74 0.82
C CYS A 122 -35.03 -6.00 1.98
N LEU A 123 -33.92 -5.26 2.00
CA LEU A 123 -32.92 -5.36 3.06
C LEU A 123 -33.50 -4.90 4.40
N ALA A 124 -34.26 -3.80 4.41
CA ALA A 124 -34.98 -3.33 5.59
C ALA A 124 -35.87 -4.38 6.24
N ASN A 125 -36.71 -4.99 5.41
CA ASN A 125 -37.68 -6.00 5.81
C ASN A 125 -36.97 -7.19 6.45
N PHE A 126 -35.85 -7.61 5.84
CA PHE A 126 -35.03 -8.69 6.36
C PHE A 126 -34.44 -8.36 7.74
N LEU A 127 -33.87 -7.15 7.93
CA LEU A 127 -33.32 -6.73 9.22
C LEU A 127 -34.39 -6.57 10.31
N GLU A 128 -35.57 -6.07 9.93
CA GLU A 128 -36.73 -5.93 10.83
C GLU A 128 -37.16 -7.28 11.38
N LYS A 129 -37.34 -8.25 10.48
CA LYS A 129 -37.77 -9.61 10.81
C LYS A 129 -36.80 -10.31 11.76
N LEU A 130 -35.50 -10.00 11.65
CA LEU A 130 -34.46 -10.55 12.51
C LEU A 130 -34.18 -9.70 13.77
N GLY A 131 -34.80 -8.53 13.92
CA GLY A 131 -34.58 -7.63 15.06
C GLY A 131 -33.15 -7.08 15.13
N ILE A 132 -32.52 -6.82 13.99
CA ILE A 132 -31.11 -6.39 13.90
C ILE A 132 -30.92 -5.04 13.17
N LYS A 133 -31.96 -4.23 13.04
CA LYS A 133 -31.86 -2.89 12.42
C LYS A 133 -30.83 -1.97 13.11
N ASP A 134 -30.67 -2.11 14.42
CA ASP A 134 -29.74 -1.31 15.22
C ASP A 134 -28.27 -1.78 15.11
N LYS A 135 -28.02 -2.93 14.45
CA LYS A 135 -26.68 -3.48 14.28
C LYS A 135 -26.10 -3.04 12.94
N LYS A 136 -25.00 -2.28 12.98
CA LYS A 136 -24.21 -1.97 11.78
C LYS A 136 -23.34 -3.16 11.39
N LEU A 137 -23.93 -4.11 10.65
CA LEU A 137 -23.23 -5.30 10.16
C LEU A 137 -22.49 -5.01 8.84
N PRO A 138 -21.30 -5.59 8.62
CA PRO A 138 -20.62 -5.52 7.33
C PRO A 138 -21.43 -6.29 6.27
N LEU A 139 -21.51 -5.71 5.07
CA LEU A 139 -22.28 -6.25 3.95
C LEU A 139 -21.39 -6.50 2.74
N GLY A 140 -21.49 -7.72 2.21
CA GLY A 140 -21.00 -8.10 0.89
C GLY A 140 -22.12 -8.06 -0.13
N PHE A 141 -21.84 -7.53 -1.31
CA PHE A 141 -22.81 -7.46 -2.40
C PHE A 141 -22.35 -8.31 -3.57
N THR A 142 -22.96 -9.48 -3.75
CA THR A 142 -22.88 -10.20 -5.01
C THR A 142 -23.73 -9.49 -6.05
N PHE A 143 -23.07 -8.91 -7.04
CA PHE A 143 -23.67 -8.18 -8.14
C PHE A 143 -23.19 -8.79 -9.45
N SER A 144 -24.01 -9.63 -10.05
CA SER A 144 -23.65 -10.50 -11.17
C SER A 144 -23.66 -9.79 -12.53
N PHE A 145 -22.97 -8.67 -12.64
CA PHE A 145 -22.87 -7.90 -13.88
C PHE A 145 -21.43 -7.47 -14.13
N PRO A 146 -21.04 -7.22 -15.40
CA PRO A 146 -19.73 -6.69 -15.73
C PRO A 146 -19.49 -5.36 -15.01
N CYS A 147 -18.50 -5.32 -14.13
CA CYS A 147 -18.16 -4.12 -13.37
C CYS A 147 -16.67 -3.80 -13.44
N GLN A 148 -16.35 -2.51 -13.44
CA GLN A 148 -15.00 -2.01 -13.26
C GLN A 148 -14.81 -1.67 -11.78
N GLN A 149 -13.70 -2.16 -11.18
CA GLN A 149 -13.41 -1.98 -9.76
C GLN A 149 -11.96 -1.54 -9.58
N THR A 150 -11.73 -0.53 -8.75
CA THR A 150 -10.37 -0.18 -8.29
C THR A 150 -10.10 -0.66 -6.86
N LYS A 151 -11.17 -0.91 -6.08
CA LYS A 151 -11.18 -1.38 -4.69
C LYS A 151 -12.38 -2.31 -4.47
N LEU A 152 -12.38 -3.05 -3.36
CA LEU A 152 -13.45 -4.00 -3.01
C LEU A 152 -14.81 -3.34 -2.78
N ASP A 153 -14.83 -2.15 -2.19
CA ASP A 153 -16.04 -1.41 -1.79
C ASP A 153 -16.51 -0.39 -2.84
N GLU A 154 -16.07 -0.56 -4.08
CA GLU A 154 -16.41 0.27 -5.23
C GLU A 154 -16.69 -0.64 -6.44
N SER A 155 -17.73 -0.35 -7.20
CA SER A 155 -18.05 -1.14 -8.39
C SER A 155 -18.87 -0.36 -9.41
N PHE A 156 -18.24 0.01 -10.53
CA PHE A 156 -18.90 0.73 -11.63
C PHE A 156 -19.48 -0.26 -12.63
N LEU A 157 -20.80 -0.25 -12.80
CA LEU A 157 -21.45 -1.08 -13.81
C LEU A 157 -20.97 -0.68 -15.21
N VAL A 158 -20.39 -1.62 -15.96
CA VAL A 158 -19.97 -1.39 -17.35
C VAL A 158 -21.19 -1.41 -18.27
N SER A 159 -21.98 -2.48 -18.19
CA SER A 159 -23.18 -2.66 -19.00
C SER A 159 -24.14 -3.65 -18.35
N TRP A 160 -25.44 -3.45 -18.57
CA TRP A 160 -26.41 -4.46 -18.17
C TRP A 160 -26.37 -5.70 -19.07
N THR A 161 -26.60 -6.86 -18.46
CA THR A 161 -26.75 -8.15 -19.13
C THR A 161 -28.02 -8.87 -18.66
N LYS A 162 -28.36 -10.00 -19.28
CA LYS A 162 -29.53 -10.82 -18.95
C LYS A 162 -30.85 -10.02 -19.10
N GLY A 163 -31.71 -10.01 -18.08
CA GLY A 163 -33.03 -9.37 -18.11
C GLY A 163 -33.07 -7.92 -17.60
N PHE A 164 -31.95 -7.35 -17.14
CA PHE A 164 -31.91 -6.02 -16.54
C PHE A 164 -31.65 -4.93 -17.57
N LYS A 165 -32.27 -3.76 -17.40
CA LYS A 165 -31.97 -2.54 -18.18
C LYS A 165 -32.35 -1.25 -17.43
N ALA A 166 -32.13 -1.22 -16.11
CA ALA A 166 -32.47 -0.06 -15.30
C ALA A 166 -31.65 1.18 -15.70
N SER A 167 -32.31 2.28 -16.02
CA SER A 167 -31.66 3.50 -16.52
C SER A 167 -30.86 4.25 -15.43
N GLY A 168 -29.76 4.91 -15.80
CA GLY A 168 -28.96 5.71 -14.88
C GLY A 168 -28.05 4.91 -13.92
N VAL A 169 -27.76 3.64 -14.23
CA VAL A 169 -26.84 2.78 -13.47
C VAL A 169 -25.54 2.48 -14.22
N GLU A 170 -25.59 2.25 -15.54
CA GLU A 170 -24.38 2.04 -16.36
C GLU A 170 -23.43 3.25 -16.23
N GLY A 171 -22.14 2.99 -16.00
CA GLY A 171 -21.10 3.99 -15.71
C GLY A 171 -21.11 4.55 -14.28
N ARG A 172 -21.97 4.05 -13.38
CA ARG A 172 -22.11 4.54 -12.00
C ARG A 172 -21.68 3.49 -10.98
N ASP A 173 -21.14 3.96 -9.86
CA ASP A 173 -20.82 3.10 -8.72
C ASP A 173 -22.09 2.59 -8.04
N VAL A 174 -22.31 1.28 -8.10
CA VAL A 174 -23.50 0.63 -7.52
C VAL A 174 -23.49 0.65 -5.99
N VAL A 175 -22.32 0.74 -5.37
CA VAL A 175 -22.21 0.91 -3.92
C VAL A 175 -22.71 2.29 -3.52
N GLY A 176 -22.27 3.34 -4.21
CA GLY A 176 -22.77 4.70 -4.04
C GLY A 176 -24.28 4.82 -4.24
N LEU A 177 -24.84 4.13 -5.25
CA LEU A 177 -26.29 4.11 -5.49
C LEU A 177 -27.05 3.43 -4.35
N LEU A 178 -26.58 2.27 -3.86
CA LEU A 178 -27.19 1.58 -2.74
C LEU A 178 -27.08 2.38 -1.43
N ARG A 179 -25.89 2.97 -1.14
CA ARG A 179 -25.69 3.88 0.01
C ARG A 179 -26.67 5.05 -0.04
N LYS A 180 -26.93 5.62 -1.23
CA LYS A 180 -27.89 6.71 -1.42
C LYS A 180 -29.33 6.26 -1.12
N ALA A 181 -29.73 5.08 -1.58
CA ALA A 181 -31.06 4.53 -1.31
C ALA A 181 -31.27 4.24 0.19
N ILE A 182 -30.27 3.63 0.85
CA ILE A 182 -30.28 3.39 2.31
C ILE A 182 -30.39 4.71 3.07
N LYS A 183 -29.57 5.71 2.72
CA LYS A 183 -29.60 7.04 3.36
C LYS A 183 -30.93 7.77 3.15
N LYS A 184 -31.55 7.65 1.97
CA LYS A 184 -32.88 8.19 1.67
C LYS A 184 -33.95 7.59 2.59
N ARG A 185 -33.80 6.32 2.97
CA ARG A 185 -34.70 5.59 3.87
C ARG A 185 -34.53 6.03 5.34
N GLY A 186 -33.28 6.07 5.81
CA GLY A 186 -32.89 6.73 7.07
C GLY A 186 -33.16 5.97 8.38
N ASP A 187 -33.69 4.76 8.35
CA ASP A 187 -34.10 3.96 9.52
C ASP A 187 -33.18 2.75 9.82
N PHE A 188 -32.03 2.66 9.16
CA PHE A 188 -30.96 1.69 9.41
C PHE A 188 -29.64 2.15 8.78
N ASP A 189 -28.52 1.60 9.24
CA ASP A 189 -27.18 1.87 8.71
C ASP A 189 -26.41 0.56 8.47
N ILE A 190 -25.68 0.48 7.36
CA ILE A 190 -24.93 -0.70 6.93
C ILE A 190 -23.58 -0.28 6.37
N ASP A 191 -22.56 -1.09 6.65
CA ASP A 191 -21.24 -0.94 6.09
C ASP A 191 -21.04 -1.86 4.86
N ILE A 192 -21.19 -1.33 3.65
CA ILE A 192 -20.93 -2.08 2.42
C ILE A 192 -19.40 -2.10 2.20
N VAL A 193 -18.79 -3.26 2.40
CA VAL A 193 -17.32 -3.42 2.41
C VAL A 193 -16.78 -4.19 1.20
N ALA A 194 -17.63 -4.87 0.45
CA ALA A 194 -17.22 -5.63 -0.73
C ALA A 194 -18.34 -5.76 -1.77
N VAL A 195 -17.97 -5.66 -3.04
CA VAL A 195 -18.80 -6.07 -4.19
C VAL A 195 -18.05 -7.14 -4.98
N ILE A 196 -18.71 -8.25 -5.26
CA ILE A 196 -18.15 -9.36 -6.03
C ILE A 196 -19.11 -9.85 -7.11
N ASN A 197 -18.58 -10.49 -8.14
CA ASN A 197 -19.38 -11.24 -9.11
C ASN A 197 -19.85 -12.57 -8.50
N ASP A 198 -20.94 -13.15 -9.03
CA ASP A 198 -21.46 -14.45 -8.56
C ASP A 198 -20.47 -15.59 -8.81
N THR A 199 -19.72 -15.57 -9.91
CA THR A 199 -18.62 -16.52 -10.15
C THR A 199 -17.61 -16.52 -9.00
N VAL A 200 -17.18 -15.34 -8.55
CA VAL A 200 -16.26 -15.16 -7.41
C VAL A 200 -16.92 -15.67 -6.13
N GLY A 201 -18.18 -15.31 -5.89
CA GLY A 201 -18.94 -15.83 -4.75
C GLY A 201 -19.01 -17.36 -4.74
N THR A 202 -19.30 -17.99 -5.88
CA THR A 202 -19.31 -19.45 -6.03
C THR A 202 -17.94 -20.07 -5.80
N MET A 203 -16.87 -19.49 -6.35
CA MET A 203 -15.50 -19.95 -6.13
C MET A 203 -15.14 -19.92 -4.65
N MET A 204 -15.49 -18.84 -3.95
CA MET A 204 -15.19 -18.66 -2.52
C MET A 204 -16.06 -19.56 -1.63
N THR A 205 -17.34 -19.76 -1.97
CA THR A 205 -18.22 -20.73 -1.30
C THR A 205 -17.61 -22.13 -1.37
N CYS A 206 -17.24 -22.58 -2.57
CA CYS A 206 -16.66 -23.90 -2.78
C CYS A 206 -15.22 -24.00 -2.24
N GLY A 207 -14.44 -22.93 -2.29
CA GLY A 207 -13.09 -22.84 -1.75
C GLY A 207 -13.01 -22.94 -0.23
N TYR A 208 -14.10 -22.56 0.46
CA TYR A 208 -14.25 -22.82 1.89
C TYR A 208 -14.32 -24.33 2.20
N ASP A 209 -14.98 -25.10 1.33
CA ASP A 209 -15.17 -26.55 1.52
C ASP A 209 -14.05 -27.39 0.87
N ASP A 210 -13.37 -26.87 -0.16
CA ASP A 210 -12.23 -27.50 -0.84
C ASP A 210 -11.17 -26.46 -1.23
N HIS A 211 -10.01 -26.49 -0.57
CA HIS A 211 -8.89 -25.57 -0.80
C HIS A 211 -8.28 -25.64 -2.21
N HIS A 212 -8.60 -26.67 -3.01
CA HIS A 212 -8.17 -26.76 -4.41
C HIS A 212 -9.09 -25.97 -5.36
N CYS A 213 -10.11 -25.28 -4.85
CA CYS A 213 -11.02 -24.51 -5.69
C CYS A 213 -10.35 -23.24 -6.22
N GLU A 214 -10.08 -23.22 -7.52
CA GLU A 214 -9.39 -22.11 -8.20
C GLU A 214 -10.22 -21.51 -9.33
N ILE A 215 -11.41 -22.07 -9.60
CA ILE A 215 -12.32 -21.63 -10.65
C ILE A 215 -13.74 -21.56 -10.09
N GLY A 216 -14.44 -20.45 -10.36
CA GLY A 216 -15.88 -20.31 -10.17
C GLY A 216 -16.60 -20.32 -11.51
N LEU A 217 -17.63 -21.14 -11.65
CA LEU A 217 -18.40 -21.31 -12.89
C LEU A 217 -19.88 -21.08 -12.62
N ILE A 218 -20.49 -20.21 -13.43
CA ILE A 218 -21.94 -19.98 -13.45
C ILE A 218 -22.51 -20.49 -14.78
N VAL A 219 -23.52 -21.37 -14.68
CA VAL A 219 -24.38 -21.76 -15.82
C VAL A 219 -25.84 -21.75 -15.37
N GLY A 220 -26.45 -20.55 -15.38
CA GLY A 220 -27.81 -20.28 -14.93
C GLY A 220 -28.57 -19.40 -15.92
N THR A 221 -29.16 -18.30 -15.47
CA THR A 221 -29.77 -17.29 -16.36
C THR A 221 -28.75 -16.74 -17.35
N GLY A 222 -27.54 -16.46 -16.86
CA GLY A 222 -26.36 -16.16 -17.67
C GLY A 222 -25.31 -17.28 -17.61
N THR A 223 -24.17 -17.07 -18.25
CA THR A 223 -22.98 -17.90 -18.02
C THR A 223 -21.72 -17.05 -17.94
N ASN A 224 -20.90 -17.36 -16.93
CA ASN A 224 -19.63 -16.69 -16.70
C ASN A 224 -18.65 -17.62 -15.95
N ALA A 225 -17.36 -17.28 -15.96
CA ALA A 225 -16.37 -17.93 -15.12
C ALA A 225 -15.36 -16.92 -14.55
N CYS A 226 -14.83 -17.24 -13.37
CA CYS A 226 -13.67 -16.58 -12.79
C CYS A 226 -12.60 -17.61 -12.42
N TYR A 227 -11.35 -17.18 -12.29
CA TYR A 227 -10.26 -18.08 -11.87
C TYR A 227 -9.15 -17.32 -11.13
N MET A 228 -8.28 -18.06 -10.43
CA MET A 228 -7.09 -17.49 -9.78
C MET A 228 -5.92 -17.36 -10.77
N GLU A 229 -5.51 -16.13 -11.08
CA GLU A 229 -4.37 -15.81 -11.96
C GLU A 229 -3.17 -15.33 -11.15
N GLU A 230 -1.95 -15.57 -11.66
CA GLU A 230 -0.72 -15.06 -11.06
C GLU A 230 -0.62 -13.54 -11.24
N MET A 231 -0.31 -12.81 -10.17
CA MET A 231 -0.22 -11.34 -10.19
C MET A 231 0.77 -10.82 -11.25
N ARG A 232 1.87 -11.56 -11.50
CA ARG A 232 2.87 -11.24 -12.52
C ARG A 232 2.32 -11.20 -13.96
N HIS A 233 1.15 -11.77 -14.22
CA HIS A 233 0.48 -11.74 -15.53
C HIS A 233 -0.52 -10.58 -15.66
N LEU A 234 -0.78 -9.83 -14.58
CA LEU A 234 -1.81 -8.78 -14.53
C LEU A 234 -1.18 -7.39 -14.69
N GLU A 235 -0.96 -6.97 -15.93
CA GLU A 235 -0.31 -5.68 -16.24
C GLU A 235 -1.09 -4.44 -15.74
N LEU A 236 -2.40 -4.56 -15.54
CA LEU A 236 -3.26 -3.47 -15.07
C LEU A 236 -3.28 -3.31 -13.53
N VAL A 237 -2.48 -4.11 -12.83
CA VAL A 237 -2.41 -4.15 -11.36
C VAL A 237 -0.95 -4.09 -10.93
N ASP A 238 -0.62 -3.11 -10.09
CA ASP A 238 0.72 -3.03 -9.52
C ASP A 238 0.97 -4.18 -8.53
N GLY A 239 2.01 -4.98 -8.81
CA GLY A 239 2.49 -6.05 -7.94
C GLY A 239 2.78 -7.35 -8.69
N ASP A 240 3.69 -8.16 -8.16
CA ASP A 240 4.16 -9.41 -8.77
C ASP A 240 4.00 -10.63 -7.85
N GLU A 241 3.54 -10.42 -6.61
CA GLU A 241 3.44 -11.45 -5.58
C GLU A 241 2.02 -11.99 -5.43
N GLY A 242 1.91 -13.32 -5.44
CA GLY A 242 0.67 -14.01 -5.14
C GLY A 242 -0.28 -14.05 -6.33
N ARG A 243 -1.56 -14.29 -6.03
CA ARG A 243 -2.60 -14.53 -7.03
C ARG A 243 -3.80 -13.62 -6.80
N MET A 244 -4.51 -13.34 -7.86
CA MET A 244 -5.72 -12.51 -7.87
C MET A 244 -6.80 -13.19 -8.68
N CYS A 245 -8.05 -13.11 -8.20
CA CYS A 245 -9.17 -13.69 -8.93
C CYS A 245 -9.52 -12.79 -10.11
N VAL A 246 -9.53 -13.35 -11.31
CA VAL A 246 -9.93 -12.69 -12.55
C VAL A 246 -11.34 -13.13 -12.92
N ASN A 247 -12.25 -12.17 -13.05
CA ASN A 247 -13.54 -12.38 -13.68
C ASN A 247 -13.38 -12.26 -15.21
N MET A 248 -13.73 -13.32 -15.94
CA MET A 248 -13.51 -13.34 -17.39
C MET A 248 -14.56 -12.57 -18.18
N GLU A 249 -15.78 -12.44 -17.64
CA GLU A 249 -16.96 -11.98 -18.39
C GLU A 249 -17.09 -12.65 -19.77
N TRP A 250 -16.88 -13.98 -19.80
CA TRP A 250 -16.74 -14.74 -21.04
C TRP A 250 -18.01 -14.76 -21.90
N GLY A 251 -19.13 -14.24 -21.39
CA GLY A 251 -20.40 -14.20 -22.10
C GLY A 251 -20.33 -13.33 -23.35
N ALA A 252 -19.47 -12.31 -23.33
CA ALA A 252 -19.17 -11.41 -24.44
C ALA A 252 -18.22 -12.00 -25.50
N PHE A 253 -17.75 -13.24 -25.33
CA PHE A 253 -16.85 -13.85 -26.30
C PHE A 253 -17.54 -13.94 -27.69
N GLY A 254 -16.85 -13.47 -28.73
CA GLY A 254 -17.39 -13.41 -30.08
C GLY A 254 -18.22 -12.17 -30.42
N ASP A 255 -18.41 -11.22 -29.49
CA ASP A 255 -19.09 -9.93 -29.74
C ASP A 255 -18.40 -9.09 -30.83
N ASP A 256 -17.14 -9.39 -31.14
CA ASP A 256 -16.32 -8.80 -32.20
C ASP A 256 -16.36 -9.58 -33.53
N GLY A 257 -17.16 -10.65 -33.60
CA GLY A 257 -17.30 -11.51 -34.77
C GLY A 257 -16.44 -12.79 -34.73
N ALA A 258 -15.64 -13.01 -33.68
CA ALA A 258 -14.75 -14.17 -33.61
C ALA A 258 -15.46 -15.54 -33.67
N LEU A 259 -16.75 -15.58 -33.34
CA LEU A 259 -17.59 -16.79 -33.32
C LEU A 259 -18.60 -16.87 -34.48
N ASP A 260 -18.54 -15.97 -35.47
CA ASP A 260 -19.53 -15.95 -36.56
C ASP A 260 -19.55 -17.21 -37.43
N ASP A 261 -18.44 -17.95 -37.47
CA ASP A 261 -18.29 -19.23 -38.15
C ASP A 261 -19.07 -20.37 -37.49
N ILE A 262 -19.34 -20.28 -36.19
CA ILE A 262 -20.10 -21.28 -35.42
C ILE A 262 -21.54 -20.84 -35.10
N ARG A 263 -21.86 -19.55 -35.22
CA ARG A 263 -23.21 -19.02 -35.03
C ARG A 263 -24.12 -19.41 -36.19
N THR A 264 -25.31 -19.90 -35.85
CA THR A 264 -26.38 -20.29 -36.78
C THR A 264 -27.33 -19.14 -37.08
N GLU A 265 -28.29 -19.34 -38.00
CA GLU A 265 -29.37 -18.37 -38.23
C GLU A 265 -30.22 -18.15 -36.96
N PHE A 266 -30.47 -19.22 -36.18
CA PHE A 266 -31.21 -19.14 -34.92
C PHE A 266 -30.48 -18.29 -33.87
N ASP A 267 -29.15 -18.39 -33.81
CA ASP A 267 -28.33 -17.58 -32.90
C ASP A 267 -28.29 -16.10 -33.30
N ARG A 268 -28.53 -15.78 -34.59
CA ARG A 268 -28.64 -14.41 -35.09
C ARG A 268 -30.04 -13.86 -34.83
N GLU A 269 -31.08 -14.67 -35.01
CA GLU A 269 -32.47 -14.28 -34.76
C GLU A 269 -32.72 -14.01 -33.27
N ILE A 270 -32.25 -14.88 -32.38
CA ILE A 270 -32.38 -14.66 -30.93
C ILE A 270 -31.60 -13.42 -30.46
N ASP A 271 -30.45 -13.15 -31.07
CA ASP A 271 -29.62 -11.98 -30.78
C ASP A 271 -30.30 -10.68 -31.23
N ALA A 272 -30.86 -10.66 -32.45
CA ALA A 272 -31.61 -9.53 -32.97
C ALA A 272 -32.86 -9.19 -32.13
N GLY A 273 -33.51 -10.22 -31.55
CA GLY A 273 -34.67 -10.06 -30.68
C GLY A 273 -34.37 -9.85 -29.20
N SER A 274 -33.09 -9.78 -28.78
CA SER A 274 -32.74 -9.65 -27.36
C SER A 274 -32.70 -8.20 -26.88
N LEU A 275 -32.61 -8.01 -25.56
CA LEU A 275 -32.44 -6.67 -24.94
C LEU A 275 -31.09 -6.01 -25.25
N ASN A 276 -30.13 -6.76 -25.78
CA ASN A 276 -28.76 -6.35 -26.03
C ASN A 276 -28.22 -6.94 -27.34
N PRO A 277 -28.76 -6.56 -28.52
CA PRO A 277 -28.31 -7.08 -29.80
C PRO A 277 -26.82 -6.83 -30.04
N GLY A 278 -26.12 -7.82 -30.60
CA GLY A 278 -24.69 -7.77 -30.87
C GLY A 278 -23.80 -7.87 -29.61
N LYS A 279 -24.40 -8.20 -28.46
CA LYS A 279 -23.69 -8.37 -27.18
C LYS A 279 -23.98 -9.71 -26.53
N GLN A 280 -23.05 -10.18 -25.70
CA GLN A 280 -23.17 -11.44 -24.96
C GLN A 280 -23.43 -12.65 -25.88
N LEU A 281 -22.79 -12.68 -27.05
CA LEU A 281 -23.09 -13.65 -28.10
C LEU A 281 -22.78 -15.10 -27.69
N PHE A 282 -21.70 -15.33 -26.95
CA PHE A 282 -21.37 -16.65 -26.41
C PHE A 282 -22.37 -17.10 -25.34
N GLU A 283 -22.78 -16.18 -24.45
CA GLU A 283 -23.80 -16.47 -23.44
C GLU A 283 -25.13 -16.88 -24.06
N LYS A 284 -25.56 -16.20 -25.13
CA LYS A 284 -26.80 -16.50 -25.88
C LYS A 284 -26.85 -17.90 -26.46
N MET A 285 -25.70 -18.52 -26.72
CA MET A 285 -25.62 -19.90 -27.21
C MET A 285 -25.67 -20.97 -26.09
N ILE A 286 -25.59 -20.57 -24.81
CA ILE A 286 -25.35 -21.49 -23.69
C ILE A 286 -26.41 -21.36 -22.59
N SER A 287 -26.72 -20.14 -22.14
CA SER A 287 -27.37 -19.94 -20.84
C SER A 287 -28.87 -20.28 -20.85
N GLY A 288 -29.42 -20.41 -19.65
CA GLY A 288 -30.81 -20.79 -19.43
C GLY A 288 -31.83 -19.71 -19.82
N MET A 289 -31.41 -18.45 -19.99
CA MET A 289 -32.31 -17.41 -20.52
C MET A 289 -32.63 -17.64 -22.00
N TYR A 290 -31.71 -18.23 -22.76
CA TYR A 290 -31.80 -18.30 -24.23
C TYR A 290 -32.04 -19.71 -24.76
N MET A 291 -31.70 -20.75 -24.00
CA MET A 291 -31.78 -22.15 -24.44
C MET A 291 -33.19 -22.59 -24.88
N GLY A 292 -34.23 -22.24 -24.12
CA GLY A 292 -35.62 -22.54 -24.49
C GLY A 292 -36.08 -21.81 -25.75
N GLU A 293 -35.70 -20.53 -25.89
CA GLU A 293 -36.06 -19.72 -27.05
C GLU A 293 -35.35 -20.20 -28.32
N LEU A 294 -34.09 -20.64 -28.22
CA LEU A 294 -33.38 -21.30 -29.33
C LEU A 294 -34.13 -22.55 -29.81
N VAL A 295 -34.62 -23.38 -28.87
CA VAL A 295 -35.45 -24.54 -29.23
C VAL A 295 -36.73 -24.08 -29.93
N ARG A 296 -37.43 -23.08 -29.40
CA ARG A 296 -38.66 -22.55 -30.02
C ARG A 296 -38.45 -22.11 -31.46
N LEU A 297 -37.40 -21.33 -31.74
CA LEU A 297 -37.09 -20.82 -33.08
C LEU A 297 -36.85 -21.97 -34.07
N ILE A 298 -36.13 -23.02 -33.64
CA ILE A 298 -35.93 -24.23 -34.44
C ILE A 298 -37.28 -24.92 -34.71
N LEU A 299 -38.14 -25.07 -33.70
CA LEU A 299 -39.46 -25.68 -33.85
C LEU A 299 -40.36 -24.88 -34.80
N VAL A 300 -40.35 -23.54 -34.72
CA VAL A 300 -41.08 -22.66 -35.64
C VAL A 300 -40.62 -22.86 -37.08
N LYS A 301 -39.29 -22.91 -37.31
CA LYS A 301 -38.75 -23.13 -38.66
C LYS A 301 -39.13 -24.51 -39.20
N MET A 302 -38.97 -25.55 -38.39
CA MET A 302 -39.33 -26.92 -38.77
C MET A 302 -40.83 -27.07 -39.05
N ALA A 303 -41.69 -26.41 -38.26
CA ALA A 303 -43.13 -26.37 -38.51
C ALA A 303 -43.44 -25.65 -39.83
N LYS A 304 -42.87 -24.46 -40.08
CA LYS A 304 -43.05 -23.72 -41.34
C LYS A 304 -42.59 -24.48 -42.58
N ASP A 305 -41.56 -25.32 -42.43
CA ASP A 305 -41.04 -26.18 -43.50
C ASP A 305 -41.84 -27.49 -43.67
N GLY A 306 -42.88 -27.72 -42.86
CA GLY A 306 -43.71 -28.93 -42.91
C GLY A 306 -43.04 -30.17 -42.32
N LEU A 307 -41.96 -30.01 -41.54
CA LEU A 307 -41.19 -31.10 -40.93
C LEU A 307 -41.74 -31.53 -39.56
N LEU A 308 -42.51 -30.67 -38.89
CA LEU A 308 -43.19 -30.94 -37.63
C LEU A 308 -44.65 -30.52 -37.71
N PHE A 309 -45.50 -31.15 -36.89
CA PHE A 309 -46.90 -30.75 -36.66
C PHE A 309 -47.72 -30.64 -37.95
N GLN A 310 -47.35 -31.41 -38.99
CA GLN A 310 -47.96 -31.36 -40.32
C GLN A 310 -47.98 -29.96 -40.96
N GLY A 311 -47.04 -29.08 -40.60
CA GLY A 311 -46.99 -27.71 -41.11
C GLY A 311 -47.74 -26.68 -40.25
N HIS A 312 -48.44 -27.10 -39.20
CA HIS A 312 -49.25 -26.21 -38.38
C HIS A 312 -48.40 -25.43 -37.37
N THR A 313 -48.78 -24.17 -37.14
CA THR A 313 -48.22 -23.31 -36.09
C THR A 313 -49.35 -22.74 -35.25
N THR A 314 -49.05 -22.36 -34.02
CA THR A 314 -50.00 -21.72 -33.09
C THR A 314 -49.49 -20.35 -32.67
N PRO A 315 -50.37 -19.42 -32.25
CA PRO A 315 -49.93 -18.15 -31.67
C PRO A 315 -48.93 -18.33 -30.53
N ASP A 316 -49.12 -19.35 -29.68
CA ASP A 316 -48.20 -19.64 -28.57
C ASP A 316 -46.83 -20.13 -29.05
N LEU A 317 -46.78 -21.00 -30.07
CA LEU A 317 -45.49 -21.41 -30.65
C LEU A 317 -44.76 -20.23 -31.29
N LEU A 318 -45.49 -19.30 -31.90
CA LEU A 318 -44.92 -18.10 -32.54
C LEU A 318 -44.49 -17.02 -31.55
N THR A 319 -44.98 -17.05 -30.31
CA THR A 319 -44.69 -16.04 -29.29
C THR A 319 -43.36 -16.30 -28.60
N THR A 320 -42.48 -15.30 -28.59
CA THR A 320 -41.17 -15.34 -27.91
C THR A 320 -41.32 -15.67 -26.43
N GLY A 321 -40.48 -16.58 -25.93
CA GLY A 321 -40.43 -16.95 -24.51
C GLY A 321 -41.49 -17.95 -24.05
N HIS A 322 -42.45 -18.34 -24.90
CA HIS A 322 -43.47 -19.35 -24.55
C HIS A 322 -42.88 -20.77 -24.45
N PHE A 323 -41.67 -21.03 -24.96
CA PHE A 323 -40.94 -22.28 -24.73
C PHE A 323 -39.77 -22.04 -23.77
N GLN A 324 -39.93 -22.42 -22.50
CA GLN A 324 -38.93 -22.15 -21.46
C GLN A 324 -37.84 -23.24 -21.38
N THR A 325 -36.66 -22.89 -20.87
CA THR A 325 -35.57 -23.85 -20.60
C THR A 325 -35.95 -24.92 -19.57
N SER A 326 -36.93 -24.65 -18.70
CA SER A 326 -37.53 -25.65 -17.81
C SER A 326 -38.20 -26.77 -18.60
N PHE A 327 -38.81 -26.48 -19.75
CA PHE A 327 -39.39 -27.48 -20.66
C PHE A 327 -38.30 -28.33 -21.31
N VAL A 328 -37.20 -27.72 -21.78
CA VAL A 328 -36.02 -28.46 -22.28
C VAL A 328 -35.53 -29.48 -21.24
N SER A 329 -35.41 -29.04 -19.99
CA SER A 329 -34.96 -29.89 -18.87
C SER A 329 -35.95 -31.03 -18.58
N ALA A 330 -37.26 -30.76 -18.65
CA ALA A 330 -38.31 -31.75 -18.41
C ALA A 330 -38.40 -32.80 -19.54
N ILE A 331 -38.23 -32.37 -20.79
CA ILE A 331 -38.26 -33.21 -21.99
C ILE A 331 -37.05 -34.14 -22.05
N GLU A 332 -35.89 -33.69 -21.57
CA GLU A 332 -34.65 -34.47 -21.50
C GLU A 332 -34.51 -35.34 -20.24
N ASN A 333 -35.63 -35.72 -19.61
CA ASN A 333 -35.63 -36.60 -18.45
C ASN A 333 -34.81 -37.88 -18.71
N LYS A 334 -34.08 -38.35 -17.67
CA LYS A 334 -33.28 -39.58 -17.70
C LYS A 334 -34.08 -40.81 -18.14
N LYS A 335 -35.37 -40.85 -17.82
CA LYS A 335 -36.29 -41.88 -18.31
C LYS A 335 -36.94 -41.38 -19.60
N SER A 336 -36.55 -41.98 -20.74
CA SER A 336 -36.99 -41.53 -22.06
C SER A 336 -38.52 -41.49 -22.20
N SER A 337 -39.24 -42.49 -21.66
CA SER A 337 -40.70 -42.54 -21.67
C SER A 337 -41.36 -41.37 -20.91
N GLU A 338 -40.81 -40.98 -19.75
CA GLU A 338 -41.27 -39.80 -19.02
C GLU A 338 -40.95 -38.51 -19.78
N GLY A 339 -39.78 -38.43 -20.43
CA GLY A 339 -39.39 -37.29 -21.26
C GLY A 339 -40.32 -37.08 -22.47
N LEU A 340 -40.72 -38.14 -23.15
CA LEU A 340 -41.67 -38.10 -24.26
C LEU A 340 -43.08 -37.68 -23.80
N LEU A 341 -43.54 -38.17 -22.64
CA LEU A 341 -44.80 -37.71 -22.03
C LEU A 341 -44.74 -36.22 -21.69
N ARG A 342 -43.60 -35.71 -21.21
CA ARG A 342 -43.41 -34.27 -20.97
C ARG A 342 -43.40 -33.48 -22.26
N ALA A 343 -42.78 -34.00 -23.33
CA ALA A 343 -42.82 -33.36 -24.65
C ALA A 343 -44.27 -33.20 -25.13
N GLU A 344 -45.08 -34.26 -25.07
CA GLU A 344 -46.50 -34.21 -25.43
C GLU A 344 -47.27 -33.18 -24.59
N GLN A 345 -47.06 -33.15 -23.27
CA GLN A 345 -47.71 -32.19 -22.38
C GLN A 345 -47.36 -30.74 -22.70
N VAL A 346 -46.08 -30.46 -22.96
CA VAL A 346 -45.60 -29.13 -23.31
C VAL A 346 -46.17 -28.70 -24.66
N LEU A 347 -46.14 -29.57 -25.67
CA LEU A 347 -46.65 -29.28 -27.02
C LEU A 347 -48.16 -29.04 -27.00
N ARG A 348 -48.92 -29.85 -26.26
CA ARG A 348 -50.34 -29.62 -26.03
C ARG A 348 -50.62 -28.29 -25.32
N GLY A 349 -49.77 -27.93 -24.36
CA GLY A 349 -49.83 -26.63 -23.67
C GLY A 349 -49.60 -25.43 -24.59
N LEU A 350 -48.93 -25.62 -25.73
CA LEU A 350 -48.76 -24.62 -26.80
C LEU A 350 -49.88 -24.69 -27.85
N GLY A 351 -50.93 -25.47 -27.61
CA GLY A 351 -52.06 -25.66 -28.52
C GLY A 351 -51.75 -26.52 -29.74
N LEU A 352 -50.66 -27.30 -29.74
CA LEU A 352 -50.28 -28.18 -30.83
C LEU A 352 -50.84 -29.59 -30.63
N ASP A 353 -51.35 -30.19 -31.70
CA ASP A 353 -51.72 -31.61 -31.75
C ASP A 353 -50.52 -32.40 -32.29
N SER A 354 -49.69 -32.92 -31.38
CA SER A 354 -48.39 -33.54 -31.70
C SER A 354 -48.48 -35.05 -31.84
N SER A 355 -47.89 -35.61 -32.90
CA SER A 355 -47.73 -37.07 -33.01
C SER A 355 -46.63 -37.61 -32.08
N PRO A 356 -46.57 -38.93 -31.82
CA PRO A 356 -45.43 -39.54 -31.12
C PRO A 356 -44.08 -39.20 -31.77
N GLU A 357 -44.03 -39.11 -33.10
CA GLU A 357 -42.84 -38.74 -33.88
C GLU A 357 -42.46 -37.27 -33.65
N ASP A 358 -43.43 -36.35 -33.57
CA ASP A 358 -43.17 -34.95 -33.23
C ASP A 358 -42.53 -34.84 -31.82
N CYS A 359 -43.03 -35.61 -30.84
CA CYS A 359 -42.47 -35.65 -29.49
C CYS A 359 -41.02 -36.13 -29.47
N VAL A 360 -40.69 -37.16 -30.26
CA VAL A 360 -39.31 -37.66 -30.42
C VAL A 360 -38.42 -36.61 -31.08
N ALA A 361 -38.90 -35.95 -32.13
CA ALA A 361 -38.15 -34.91 -32.83
C ALA A 361 -37.89 -33.69 -31.93
N VAL A 362 -38.89 -33.22 -31.18
CA VAL A 362 -38.75 -32.12 -30.22
C VAL A 362 -37.76 -32.47 -29.10
N GLN A 363 -37.84 -33.70 -28.56
CA GLN A 363 -36.86 -34.18 -27.60
C GLN A 363 -35.45 -34.20 -28.19
N ARG A 364 -35.29 -34.56 -29.46
CA ARG A 364 -34.00 -34.56 -30.15
C ARG A 364 -33.45 -33.15 -30.35
N VAL A 365 -34.30 -32.18 -30.72
CA VAL A 365 -33.90 -30.76 -30.81
C VAL A 365 -33.41 -30.25 -29.46
N CYS A 366 -34.15 -30.53 -28.38
CA CYS A 366 -33.73 -30.18 -27.02
C CYS A 366 -32.33 -30.73 -26.70
N GLN A 367 -32.11 -32.03 -26.95
CA GLN A 367 -30.82 -32.68 -26.73
C GLN A 367 -29.68 -32.03 -27.50
N ILE A 368 -29.89 -31.64 -28.76
CA ILE A 368 -28.87 -31.02 -29.59
C ILE A 368 -28.50 -29.64 -29.03
N VAL A 369 -29.49 -28.80 -28.74
CA VAL A 369 -29.26 -27.44 -28.22
C VAL A 369 -28.55 -27.48 -26.86
N SER A 370 -29.03 -28.30 -25.92
CA SER A 370 -28.42 -28.40 -24.58
C SER A 370 -27.03 -29.07 -24.60
N THR A 371 -26.79 -30.01 -25.52
CA THR A 371 -25.46 -30.62 -25.72
C THR A 371 -24.47 -29.62 -26.31
N ARG A 372 -24.89 -28.83 -27.31
CA ARG A 372 -24.07 -27.73 -27.86
C ARG A 372 -23.66 -26.77 -26.74
N ALA A 373 -24.62 -26.31 -25.94
CA ALA A 373 -24.37 -25.42 -24.81
C ALA A 373 -23.36 -26.01 -23.82
N ALA A 374 -23.51 -27.28 -23.43
CA ALA A 374 -22.58 -27.96 -22.53
C ALA A 374 -21.16 -28.09 -23.12
N HIS A 375 -21.04 -28.34 -24.43
CA HIS A 375 -19.75 -28.48 -25.10
C HIS A 375 -19.04 -27.13 -25.29
N LEU A 376 -19.76 -26.06 -25.63
CA LEU A 376 -19.18 -24.71 -25.71
C LEU A 376 -18.66 -24.26 -24.34
N CYS A 377 -19.45 -24.45 -23.29
CA CYS A 377 -19.02 -24.15 -21.92
C CYS A 377 -17.79 -24.99 -21.52
N ALA A 378 -17.76 -26.28 -21.88
CA ALA A 378 -16.59 -27.14 -21.63
C ALA A 378 -15.34 -26.68 -22.39
N ALA A 379 -15.47 -26.16 -23.61
CA ALA A 379 -14.35 -25.65 -24.40
C ALA A 379 -13.75 -24.38 -23.77
N ALA A 380 -14.59 -23.43 -23.34
CA ALA A 380 -14.12 -22.24 -22.64
C ALA A 380 -13.45 -22.59 -21.30
N LEU A 381 -14.04 -23.49 -20.51
CA LEU A 381 -13.44 -23.95 -19.25
C LEU A 381 -12.11 -24.70 -19.48
N ALA A 382 -11.98 -25.46 -20.56
CA ALA A 382 -10.72 -26.11 -20.92
C ALA A 382 -9.60 -25.11 -21.19
N ALA A 383 -9.90 -23.94 -21.78
CA ALA A 383 -8.91 -22.88 -21.97
C ALA A 383 -8.41 -22.33 -20.63
N VAL A 384 -9.32 -22.07 -19.67
CA VAL A 384 -8.98 -21.63 -18.31
C VAL A 384 -8.09 -22.65 -17.59
N LEU A 385 -8.48 -23.93 -17.64
CA LEU A 385 -7.71 -25.02 -17.03
C LEU A 385 -6.29 -25.13 -17.61
N ARG A 386 -6.11 -24.81 -18.90
CA ARG A 386 -4.77 -24.76 -19.50
C ARG A 386 -3.99 -23.51 -19.12
N GLN A 387 -4.67 -22.39 -18.89
CA GLN A 387 -4.07 -21.13 -18.47
C GLN A 387 -3.45 -21.25 -17.07
N ILE A 388 -4.19 -21.82 -16.11
CA ILE A 388 -3.70 -21.98 -14.73
C ILE A 388 -2.70 -23.15 -14.56
N ARG A 389 -2.40 -23.89 -15.64
CA ARG A 389 -1.53 -25.05 -15.59
C ARG A 389 -0.06 -24.65 -15.74
N ASP A 390 0.68 -24.71 -14.64
CA ASP A 390 2.14 -24.57 -14.62
C ASP A 390 2.86 -25.90 -14.96
N ASN A 391 3.14 -26.15 -16.25
CA ASN A 391 4.02 -27.20 -16.82
C ASN A 391 3.95 -28.65 -16.26
N LYS A 392 3.01 -28.97 -15.36
CA LYS A 392 2.79 -30.26 -14.68
C LYS A 392 1.30 -30.65 -14.76
N ARG A 393 0.98 -31.86 -14.28
CA ARG A 393 -0.39 -32.35 -14.13
C ARG A 393 -1.14 -31.47 -13.12
N LEU A 394 -2.19 -30.79 -13.57
CA LEU A 394 -3.00 -29.89 -12.74
C LEU A 394 -4.04 -30.71 -11.96
N ARG A 395 -4.17 -30.46 -10.66
CA ARG A 395 -5.28 -30.93 -9.82
C ARG A 395 -6.00 -29.72 -9.28
N THR A 396 -7.27 -29.55 -9.63
CA THR A 396 -8.04 -28.35 -9.26
C THR A 396 -9.53 -28.68 -9.09
N THR A 397 -10.23 -27.82 -8.35
CA THR A 397 -11.67 -27.87 -8.15
C THR A 397 -12.33 -26.68 -8.85
N VAL A 398 -13.41 -26.96 -9.57
CA VAL A 398 -14.31 -25.97 -10.17
C VAL A 398 -15.56 -25.89 -9.30
N GLY A 399 -15.75 -24.77 -8.61
CA GLY A 399 -17.00 -24.46 -7.93
C GLY A 399 -18.05 -24.09 -8.96
N VAL A 400 -19.22 -24.75 -8.95
CA VAL A 400 -20.27 -24.54 -9.95
C VAL A 400 -21.60 -24.17 -9.31
N ASP A 401 -22.24 -23.14 -9.85
CA ASP A 401 -23.62 -22.77 -9.56
C ASP A 401 -24.40 -22.45 -10.86
N GLY A 402 -25.71 -22.27 -10.75
CA GLY A 402 -26.60 -21.91 -11.83
C GLY A 402 -27.69 -22.96 -12.09
N SER A 403 -28.88 -22.45 -12.44
CA SER A 403 -30.10 -23.25 -12.60
C SER A 403 -29.99 -24.32 -13.70
N VAL A 404 -29.29 -24.05 -14.82
CA VAL A 404 -29.12 -25.02 -15.90
C VAL A 404 -28.25 -26.19 -15.43
N TYR A 405 -27.10 -25.89 -14.80
CA TYR A 405 -26.22 -26.95 -14.31
C TYR A 405 -26.84 -27.79 -13.20
N LYS A 406 -27.62 -27.16 -12.30
CA LYS A 406 -28.29 -27.82 -11.17
C LYS A 406 -29.49 -28.66 -11.62
N ASN A 407 -30.37 -28.10 -12.44
CA ASN A 407 -31.70 -28.66 -12.71
C ASN A 407 -31.78 -29.48 -14.00
N HIS A 408 -30.93 -29.21 -15.00
CA HIS A 408 -30.98 -29.96 -16.25
C HIS A 408 -30.37 -31.36 -16.09
N PRO A 409 -31.13 -32.46 -16.34
CA PRO A 409 -30.77 -33.82 -15.93
C PRO A 409 -29.48 -34.36 -16.57
N GLN A 410 -29.11 -33.85 -17.75
CA GLN A 410 -27.95 -34.32 -18.52
C GLN A 410 -26.80 -33.30 -18.63
N PHE A 411 -27.02 -32.02 -18.27
CA PHE A 411 -26.10 -30.94 -18.66
C PHE A 411 -24.75 -31.09 -17.96
N ALA A 412 -24.76 -31.21 -16.62
CA ALA A 412 -23.55 -31.41 -15.82
C ALA A 412 -22.75 -32.64 -16.28
N ARG A 413 -23.43 -33.75 -16.61
CA ARG A 413 -22.76 -34.96 -17.09
C ARG A 413 -22.05 -34.72 -18.43
N ARG A 414 -22.72 -34.05 -19.38
CA ARG A 414 -22.17 -33.74 -20.71
C ARG A 414 -20.98 -32.79 -20.62
N LEU A 415 -21.13 -31.71 -19.85
CA LEU A 415 -20.06 -30.74 -19.59
C LEU A 415 -18.84 -31.43 -18.98
N ASN A 416 -19.03 -32.15 -17.86
CA ASN A 416 -17.92 -32.79 -17.14
C ASN A 416 -17.22 -33.85 -17.99
N LYS A 417 -17.97 -34.60 -18.81
CA LYS A 417 -17.38 -35.56 -19.76
C LYS A 417 -16.54 -34.83 -20.82
N MET A 418 -17.08 -33.76 -21.41
CA MET A 418 -16.38 -33.03 -22.46
C MET A 418 -15.11 -32.34 -21.94
N VAL A 419 -15.15 -31.73 -20.75
CA VAL A 419 -13.95 -31.13 -20.12
C VAL A 419 -12.85 -32.16 -19.99
N ARG A 420 -13.14 -33.35 -19.45
CA ARG A 420 -12.14 -34.43 -19.30
C ARG A 420 -11.58 -34.93 -20.64
N LEU A 421 -12.38 -34.88 -21.71
CA LEU A 421 -11.90 -35.21 -23.06
C LEU A 421 -10.98 -34.12 -23.64
N LEU A 422 -11.28 -32.84 -23.37
CA LEU A 422 -10.52 -31.71 -23.91
C LEU A 422 -9.19 -31.52 -23.19
N VAL A 423 -9.15 -31.74 -21.88
CA VAL A 423 -7.97 -31.61 -21.01
C VAL A 423 -7.68 -32.92 -20.24
N PRO A 424 -7.23 -33.99 -20.92
CA PRO A 424 -6.98 -35.29 -20.30
C PRO A 424 -5.88 -35.26 -19.23
N ASP A 425 -5.00 -34.26 -19.29
CA ASP A 425 -3.88 -34.08 -18.36
C ASP A 425 -4.26 -33.31 -17.08
N CYS A 426 -5.54 -32.94 -16.91
CA CYS A 426 -6.03 -32.22 -15.73
C CYS A 426 -6.97 -33.12 -14.91
N ASP A 427 -6.70 -33.25 -13.62
CA ASP A 427 -7.61 -33.89 -12.66
C ASP A 427 -8.57 -32.83 -12.09
N VAL A 428 -9.78 -32.80 -12.66
CA VAL A 428 -10.78 -31.76 -12.39
C VAL A 428 -11.93 -32.33 -11.55
N ARG A 429 -12.10 -31.75 -10.35
CA ARG A 429 -13.27 -31.99 -9.50
C ARG A 429 -14.29 -30.87 -9.73
N PHE A 430 -15.56 -31.23 -9.91
CA PHE A 430 -16.65 -30.27 -9.94
C PHE A 430 -17.38 -30.30 -8.61
N LEU A 431 -17.38 -29.19 -7.89
CA LEU A 431 -18.05 -29.03 -6.60
C LEU A 431 -19.26 -28.12 -6.78
N ARG A 432 -20.45 -28.58 -6.38
CA ARG A 432 -21.67 -27.78 -6.45
C ARG A 432 -21.73 -26.84 -5.25
N SER A 433 -22.05 -25.58 -5.50
CA SER A 433 -22.40 -24.63 -4.45
C SER A 433 -23.88 -24.81 -4.09
N GLU A 434 -24.17 -25.40 -2.93
CA GLU A 434 -25.55 -25.64 -2.50
C GLU A 434 -26.27 -24.33 -2.14
N ASP A 435 -25.61 -23.45 -1.37
CA ASP A 435 -26.18 -22.19 -0.87
C ASP A 435 -25.96 -20.99 -1.83
N GLY A 436 -25.21 -21.20 -2.90
CA GLY A 436 -24.88 -20.21 -3.93
C GLY A 436 -23.75 -19.25 -3.55
N SER A 437 -23.78 -18.06 -4.14
CA SER A 437 -22.75 -17.01 -3.99
C SER A 437 -22.71 -16.34 -2.61
N GLY A 438 -23.80 -16.39 -1.84
CA GLY A 438 -23.95 -15.65 -0.58
C GLY A 438 -22.94 -16.03 0.51
N LYS A 439 -22.62 -17.32 0.69
CA LYS A 439 -21.57 -17.77 1.62
C LYS A 439 -20.21 -17.18 1.24
N GLY A 440 -19.84 -17.27 -0.04
CA GLY A 440 -18.61 -16.69 -0.56
C GLY A 440 -18.53 -15.18 -0.42
N ALA A 441 -19.64 -14.47 -0.66
CA ALA A 441 -19.75 -13.03 -0.43
C ALA A 441 -19.47 -12.66 1.03
N ALA A 442 -20.05 -13.39 1.99
CA ALA A 442 -19.77 -13.19 3.40
C ALA A 442 -18.30 -13.48 3.77
N MET A 443 -17.67 -14.48 3.16
CA MET A 443 -16.25 -14.75 3.40
C MET A 443 -15.34 -13.64 2.88
N VAL A 444 -15.63 -13.09 1.69
CA VAL A 444 -14.92 -11.91 1.15
C VAL A 444 -15.14 -10.69 2.05
N THR A 445 -16.37 -10.51 2.53
CA THR A 445 -16.77 -9.43 3.45
C THR A 445 -15.97 -9.51 4.75
N ALA A 446 -15.81 -10.70 5.32
CA ALA A 446 -15.04 -10.92 6.54
C ALA A 446 -13.58 -10.48 6.39
N VAL A 447 -12.92 -10.90 5.29
CA VAL A 447 -11.55 -10.50 4.97
C VAL A 447 -11.45 -8.98 4.76
N ALA A 448 -12.35 -8.41 3.97
CA ALA A 448 -12.37 -6.97 3.68
C ALA A 448 -12.54 -6.14 4.96
N TYR A 449 -13.48 -6.53 5.82
CA TYR A 449 -13.73 -5.90 7.11
C TYR A 449 -12.52 -5.99 8.05
N ARG A 450 -11.88 -7.17 8.11
CA ARG A 450 -10.63 -7.35 8.89
C ARG A 450 -9.53 -6.43 8.40
N LEU A 451 -9.29 -6.35 7.08
CA LEU A 451 -8.27 -5.47 6.49
C LEU A 451 -8.57 -3.98 6.75
N ALA A 452 -9.84 -3.57 6.66
CA ALA A 452 -10.27 -2.21 6.97
C ALA A 452 -10.02 -1.87 8.45
N LYS A 453 -10.35 -2.78 9.37
CA LYS A 453 -10.07 -2.61 10.80
C LYS A 453 -8.56 -2.54 11.09
N GLN A 454 -7.76 -3.39 10.45
CA GLN A 454 -6.31 -3.34 10.54
C GLN A 454 -5.74 -2.04 9.97
N HIS A 455 -6.31 -1.51 8.88
CA HIS A 455 -5.93 -0.20 8.34
C HIS A 455 -6.26 0.94 9.32
N ALA A 456 -7.47 0.95 9.89
CA ALA A 456 -7.87 1.96 10.85
C ALA A 456 -6.97 1.95 12.11
N GLU A 457 -6.63 0.77 12.62
CA GLU A 457 -5.72 0.66 13.77
C GLU A 457 -4.29 1.13 13.44
N ARG A 458 -3.77 0.81 12.24
CA ARG A 458 -2.48 1.34 11.78
C ARG A 458 -2.49 2.85 11.73
N GLN A 459 -3.53 3.46 11.14
CA GLN A 459 -3.61 4.92 11.07
C GLN A 459 -3.77 5.55 12.44
N ARG A 460 -4.56 4.98 13.36
CA ARG A 460 -4.68 5.47 14.74
C ARG A 460 -3.32 5.56 15.43
N ILE A 461 -2.45 4.58 15.22
CA ILE A 461 -1.09 4.57 15.78
C ILE A 461 -0.22 5.63 15.09
N LEU A 462 -0.23 5.70 13.75
CA LEU A 462 0.54 6.69 12.99
C LEU A 462 0.10 8.13 13.27
N ASP A 463 -1.19 8.37 13.49
CA ASP A 463 -1.75 9.68 13.82
C ASP A 463 -1.20 10.20 15.16
N SER A 464 -0.85 9.33 16.11
CA SER A 464 -0.18 9.75 17.35
C SER A 464 1.20 10.36 17.12
N LEU A 465 1.84 10.07 15.98
CA LEU A 465 3.14 10.61 15.57
C LEU A 465 2.99 11.80 14.60
N ARG A 466 1.77 12.19 14.21
CA ARG A 466 1.55 13.35 13.34
C ARG A 466 1.33 14.58 14.21
N LEU A 467 2.03 15.66 13.89
CA LEU A 467 1.85 16.95 14.55
C LEU A 467 1.00 17.87 13.67
N ASP A 468 -0.03 18.45 14.26
CA ASP A 468 -0.77 19.54 13.65
C ASP A 468 -0.03 20.88 13.81
N ARG A 469 -0.55 21.91 13.13
CA ARG A 469 0.06 23.24 13.10
C ARG A 469 0.07 23.91 14.47
N ASP A 470 -0.97 23.72 15.27
CA ASP A 470 -1.10 24.38 16.58
C ASP A 470 -0.13 23.76 17.59
N GLN A 471 0.06 22.44 17.53
CA GLN A 471 1.10 21.74 18.28
C GLN A 471 2.50 22.26 17.91
N LEU A 472 2.79 22.50 16.63
CA LEU A 472 4.08 23.04 16.19
C LEU A 472 4.31 24.49 16.66
N LEU A 473 3.28 25.34 16.62
CA LEU A 473 3.35 26.69 17.17
C LEU A 473 3.61 26.68 18.68
N GLU A 474 3.00 25.74 19.40
CA GLU A 474 3.22 25.58 20.84
C GLU A 474 4.64 25.08 21.14
N VAL A 475 5.19 24.14 20.35
CA VAL A 475 6.59 23.71 20.44
C VAL A 475 7.53 24.89 20.23
N LYS A 476 7.29 25.73 19.21
CA LYS A 476 8.05 26.96 18.96
C LYS A 476 8.00 27.90 20.18
N ARG A 477 6.79 28.19 20.68
CA ARG A 477 6.57 29.08 21.84
C ARG A 477 7.32 28.58 23.09
N ARG A 478 7.25 27.29 23.39
CA ARG A 478 7.96 26.66 24.52
C ARG A 478 9.48 26.71 24.34
N MET A 479 9.98 26.55 23.11
CA MET A 479 11.41 26.73 22.81
C MET A 479 11.86 28.17 23.10
N GLU A 480 11.09 29.19 22.69
CA GLU A 480 11.41 30.60 22.99
C GLU A 480 11.48 30.88 24.50
N GLU A 481 10.59 30.27 25.30
CA GLU A 481 10.60 30.37 26.76
C GLU A 481 11.85 29.72 27.36
N GLU A 482 12.22 28.53 26.90
CA GLU A 482 13.42 27.85 27.36
C GLU A 482 14.70 28.58 26.98
N MET A 483 14.76 29.19 25.80
CA MET A 483 15.89 30.04 25.40
C MET A 483 16.05 31.22 26.36
N LYS A 484 14.95 31.91 26.71
CA LYS A 484 14.98 33.02 27.68
C LYS A 484 15.46 32.56 29.06
N ARG A 485 14.98 31.40 29.52
CA ARG A 485 15.39 30.82 30.81
C ARG A 485 16.85 30.40 30.84
N GLY A 486 17.36 29.85 29.73
CA GLY A 486 18.75 29.43 29.61
C GLY A 486 19.72 30.61 29.64
N LEU A 487 19.33 31.75 29.10
CA LEU A 487 20.14 32.98 29.08
C LEU A 487 20.11 33.74 30.43
N ALA A 488 19.04 33.62 31.20
CA ALA A 488 18.86 34.35 32.46
C ALA A 488 19.65 33.73 33.62
N GLU A 489 20.45 34.53 34.33
CA GLU A 489 21.38 34.07 35.37
C GLU A 489 20.66 33.25 36.46
N LYS A 490 19.50 33.75 36.91
CA LYS A 490 18.71 33.11 37.99
C LYS A 490 18.07 31.79 37.59
N ALA A 491 17.74 31.61 36.31
CA ALA A 491 17.02 30.44 35.82
C ALA A 491 17.94 29.38 35.17
N HIS A 492 19.13 29.78 34.73
CA HIS A 492 20.08 28.98 33.93
C HIS A 492 20.36 27.58 34.50
N THR A 493 20.60 27.46 35.81
CA THR A 493 20.92 26.17 36.45
C THR A 493 19.79 25.15 36.29
N THR A 494 18.53 25.62 36.32
CA THR A 494 17.32 24.79 36.13
C THR A 494 16.82 24.73 34.69
N ALA A 495 17.36 25.56 33.78
CA ALA A 495 17.01 25.58 32.37
C ALA A 495 17.37 24.24 31.69
N ALA A 496 16.52 23.78 30.76
CA ALA A 496 16.72 22.53 30.05
C ALA A 496 17.64 22.81 28.85
N VAL A 497 17.28 23.83 28.07
CA VAL A 497 18.12 24.44 27.05
C VAL A 497 19.13 25.35 27.77
N LYS A 498 20.43 25.03 27.65
CA LYS A 498 21.47 25.65 28.49
C LYS A 498 21.95 27.00 27.98
N MET A 499 21.88 27.27 26.68
CA MET A 499 22.27 28.56 26.12
C MET A 499 23.70 28.97 26.53
N LEU A 500 24.65 28.07 26.29
CA LEU A 500 26.05 28.17 26.71
C LEU A 500 26.81 29.25 25.93
N PRO A 501 27.44 30.23 26.61
CA PRO A 501 28.31 31.21 25.98
C PRO A 501 29.55 30.57 25.34
N THR A 502 29.84 30.92 24.08
CA THR A 502 30.97 30.32 23.32
C THR A 502 32.21 31.20 23.28
N PHE A 503 32.11 32.45 23.73
CA PHE A 503 33.14 33.49 23.62
C PHE A 503 33.52 33.88 22.18
N VAL A 504 32.81 33.39 21.17
CA VAL A 504 32.91 33.86 19.78
C VAL A 504 32.03 35.09 19.62
N ARG A 505 32.64 36.28 19.50
CA ARG A 505 31.94 37.57 19.50
C ARG A 505 31.63 38.16 18.12
N ALA A 506 32.15 37.56 17.05
CA ALA A 506 31.92 38.00 15.69
C ALA A 506 32.03 36.84 14.70
N THR A 507 31.29 36.93 13.60
CA THR A 507 31.47 36.09 12.41
C THR A 507 32.71 36.52 11.64
N PRO A 508 33.20 35.70 10.68
CA PRO A 508 34.36 36.07 9.88
C PRO A 508 34.13 37.36 9.10
N ASP A 509 35.12 38.25 9.07
CA ASP A 509 35.06 39.55 8.37
C ASP A 509 35.89 39.59 7.07
N GLY A 510 36.60 38.50 6.77
CA GLY A 510 37.42 38.34 5.58
C GLY A 510 38.87 38.82 5.74
N THR A 511 39.26 39.29 6.92
CA THR A 511 40.65 39.66 7.23
C THR A 511 41.46 38.50 7.82
N GLU A 512 40.83 37.34 8.06
CA GLU A 512 41.47 36.14 8.58
C GLU A 512 42.59 35.68 7.65
N ARG A 513 43.75 35.32 8.22
CA ARG A 513 44.91 34.80 7.48
C ARG A 513 45.80 33.97 8.38
N GLY A 514 46.43 32.95 7.81
CA GLY A 514 47.36 32.09 8.53
C GLY A 514 47.19 30.61 8.17
N ASP A 515 48.02 29.78 8.79
CA ASP A 515 47.95 28.32 8.72
C ASP A 515 47.53 27.82 10.09
N PHE A 516 46.47 27.01 10.14
CA PHE A 516 45.83 26.58 11.37
C PHE A 516 45.61 25.08 11.36
N LEU A 517 45.79 24.45 12.51
CA LEU A 517 45.27 23.11 12.73
C LEU A 517 43.84 23.20 13.25
N ALA A 518 43.00 22.27 12.82
CA ALA A 518 41.69 22.06 13.41
C ALA A 518 41.49 20.58 13.74
N LEU A 519 40.88 20.33 14.90
CA LEU A 519 40.41 19.02 15.29
C LEU A 519 38.90 19.00 15.20
N ASP A 520 38.34 17.87 14.79
CA ASP A 520 36.90 17.66 14.78
C ASP A 520 36.52 16.32 15.41
N LEU A 521 36.03 16.41 16.64
CA LEU A 521 35.60 15.30 17.46
C LEU A 521 34.12 15.48 17.82
N GLY A 522 33.27 14.59 17.30
CA GLY A 522 31.84 14.61 17.61
C GLY A 522 31.09 13.30 17.36
N GLY A 523 31.77 12.30 16.81
CA GLY A 523 31.29 10.94 16.55
C GLY A 523 32.49 9.98 16.43
N THR A 524 32.30 8.80 15.86
CA THR A 524 33.37 7.79 15.68
C THR A 524 34.44 8.17 14.64
N ASN A 525 34.12 9.09 13.74
CA ASN A 525 35.06 9.64 12.77
C ASN A 525 35.67 10.92 13.35
N PHE A 526 36.91 10.82 13.82
CA PHE A 526 37.73 11.96 14.23
C PHE A 526 38.47 12.52 13.03
N ARG A 527 38.53 13.85 12.87
CA ARG A 527 39.27 14.47 11.77
C ARG A 527 40.34 15.41 12.31
N VAL A 528 41.52 15.32 11.70
CA VAL A 528 42.58 16.31 11.86
C VAL A 528 42.68 17.08 10.53
N LEU A 529 42.69 18.41 10.61
CA LEU A 529 42.69 19.29 9.45
C LEU A 529 43.83 20.30 9.53
N LEU A 530 44.46 20.57 8.38
CA LEU A 530 45.27 21.77 8.15
C LEU A 530 44.47 22.72 7.27
N VAL A 531 44.21 23.92 7.78
CA VAL A 531 43.46 24.97 7.08
C VAL A 531 44.37 26.17 6.85
N ARG A 532 44.61 26.49 5.57
CA ARG A 532 45.40 27.63 5.14
C ARG A 532 44.48 28.72 4.63
N VAL A 533 44.35 29.78 5.42
CA VAL A 533 43.54 30.95 5.06
C VAL A 533 44.46 32.01 4.49
N ARG A 534 44.12 32.51 3.29
CA ARG A 534 44.86 33.60 2.63
C ARG A 534 43.94 34.80 2.44
N SER A 535 44.33 35.93 3.01
CA SER A 535 43.67 37.23 2.82
C SER A 535 44.27 37.99 1.62
N GLY A 536 43.46 38.49 0.68
CA GLY A 536 43.93 39.23 -0.50
C GLY A 536 42.83 39.55 -1.51
N LYS A 537 43.18 40.01 -2.74
CA LYS A 537 42.21 40.32 -3.82
C LYS A 537 41.31 39.12 -4.22
N ARG A 538 41.76 37.89 -3.94
CA ARG A 538 40.94 36.67 -3.97
C ARG A 538 41.08 36.00 -2.61
N ARG A 539 39.97 35.87 -1.88
CA ARG A 539 39.90 35.04 -0.68
C ARG A 539 40.05 33.58 -1.10
N SER A 540 40.93 32.84 -0.44
CA SER A 540 41.08 31.40 -0.68
C SER A 540 41.35 30.67 0.63
N VAL A 541 40.65 29.56 0.82
CA VAL A 541 40.89 28.62 1.90
C VAL A 541 41.32 27.30 1.27
N GLU A 542 42.55 26.88 1.55
CA GLU A 542 43.04 25.55 1.18
C GLU A 542 42.95 24.66 2.42
N MET A 543 42.41 23.45 2.26
CA MET A 543 42.24 22.52 3.35
C MET A 543 42.77 21.13 3.00
N HIS A 544 43.47 20.54 3.96
CA HIS A 544 43.88 19.15 3.95
C HIS A 544 43.32 18.49 5.20
N ASN A 545 42.78 17.28 5.08
CA ASN A 545 42.27 16.55 6.25
C ASN A 545 42.56 15.06 6.14
N LYS A 546 42.60 14.39 7.29
CA LYS A 546 42.65 12.93 7.40
C LYS A 546 41.65 12.48 8.45
N ILE A 547 40.93 11.42 8.12
CA ILE A 547 39.91 10.82 8.99
C ILE A 547 40.53 9.65 9.75
N TYR A 548 40.32 9.63 11.04
CA TYR A 548 40.74 8.59 11.97
C TYR A 548 39.52 7.97 12.61
N THR A 549 39.52 6.65 12.77
CA THR A 549 38.49 5.96 13.53
C THR A 549 38.93 5.89 14.99
N ILE A 550 38.02 6.21 15.91
CA ILE A 550 38.24 5.97 17.33
C ILE A 550 37.58 4.64 17.71
N PRO A 551 38.36 3.61 18.11
CA PRO A 551 37.83 2.34 18.59
C PRO A 551 36.84 2.51 19.76
N GLN A 552 35.85 1.63 19.84
CA GLN A 552 34.78 1.74 20.84
C GLN A 552 35.30 1.61 22.27
N ASP A 553 36.25 0.71 22.49
CA ASP A 553 37.00 0.54 23.73
C ASP A 553 37.71 1.82 24.17
N ILE A 554 38.22 2.63 23.23
CA ILE A 554 38.80 3.96 23.55
C ILE A 554 37.70 4.98 23.89
N THR A 555 36.60 5.03 23.12
CA THR A 555 35.50 5.97 23.42
C THR A 555 34.80 5.72 24.76
N GLN A 556 34.94 4.51 25.31
CA GLN A 556 34.35 4.06 26.58
C GLN A 556 35.41 3.74 27.65
N GLY A 557 36.69 3.96 27.35
CA GLY A 557 37.82 3.70 28.24
C GLY A 557 38.10 4.85 29.20
N THR A 558 39.36 5.20 29.36
CA THR A 558 39.78 6.35 30.17
C THR A 558 39.98 7.61 29.33
N GLY A 559 39.89 8.79 29.96
CA GLY A 559 40.21 10.05 29.30
C GLY A 559 41.65 10.09 28.82
N GLU A 560 42.58 9.56 29.59
CA GLU A 560 43.99 9.46 29.21
C GLU A 560 44.16 8.69 27.88
N GLU A 561 43.60 7.49 27.78
CA GLU A 561 43.64 6.69 26.54
C GLU A 561 42.99 7.40 25.34
N LEU A 562 41.87 8.10 25.56
CA LEU A 562 41.18 8.85 24.50
C LEU A 562 42.04 10.00 23.97
N PHE A 563 42.60 10.82 24.85
CA PHE A 563 43.40 11.98 24.46
C PHE A 563 44.77 11.56 23.92
N ASP A 564 45.37 10.47 24.41
CA ASP A 564 46.58 9.89 23.85
C ASP A 564 46.35 9.39 22.42
N HIS A 565 45.21 8.74 22.15
CA HIS A 565 44.83 8.35 20.79
C HIS A 565 44.65 9.55 19.87
N ILE A 566 44.03 10.63 20.36
CA ILE A 566 43.89 11.89 19.61
C ILE A 566 45.27 12.47 19.26
N VAL A 567 46.20 12.52 20.21
CA VAL A 567 47.56 13.03 20.00
C VAL A 567 48.33 12.16 19.00
N HIS A 568 48.19 10.83 19.07
CA HIS A 568 48.77 9.93 18.08
C HIS A 568 48.24 10.21 16.66
N CYS A 569 46.94 10.46 16.51
CA CYS A 569 46.36 10.83 15.22
C CYS A 569 46.90 12.18 14.70
N ILE A 570 47.14 13.15 15.60
CA ILE A 570 47.75 14.43 15.23
C ILE A 570 49.20 14.24 14.78
N ALA A 571 49.98 13.42 15.48
CA ALA A 571 51.37 13.10 15.12
C ALA A 571 51.45 12.52 13.71
N ASP A 572 50.64 11.49 13.43
CA ASP A 572 50.56 10.85 12.12
C ASP A 572 50.09 11.82 11.03
N PHE A 573 49.15 12.73 11.32
CA PHE A 573 48.73 13.75 10.36
C PHE A 573 49.84 14.76 10.04
N LEU A 574 50.58 15.22 11.06
CA LEU A 574 51.70 16.15 10.87
C LEU A 574 52.84 15.52 10.09
N GLU A 575 53.14 14.23 10.33
CA GLU A 575 54.09 13.47 9.53
C GLU A 575 53.61 13.32 8.07
N TYR A 576 52.35 12.96 7.87
CA TYR A 576 51.72 12.88 6.54
C TYR A 576 51.81 14.19 5.75
N MET A 577 51.64 15.33 6.42
CA MET A 577 51.74 16.66 5.82
C MET A 577 53.18 17.15 5.64
N GLY A 578 54.18 16.41 6.14
CA GLY A 578 55.59 16.83 6.11
C GLY A 578 55.90 18.02 7.02
N MET A 579 55.15 18.18 8.12
CA MET A 579 55.20 19.34 9.02
C MET A 579 55.66 18.95 10.44
N LYS A 580 56.47 17.90 10.58
CA LYS A 580 57.00 17.45 11.86
C LYS A 580 57.81 18.57 12.53
N GLY A 581 57.46 18.92 13.77
CA GLY A 581 58.08 20.01 14.54
C GLY A 581 57.51 21.41 14.31
N ALA A 582 56.46 21.58 13.50
CA ALA A 582 55.78 22.87 13.36
C ALA A 582 54.87 23.16 14.57
N SER A 583 55.01 24.35 15.17
CA SER A 583 54.05 24.86 16.17
C SER A 583 52.98 25.69 15.46
N LEU A 584 51.76 25.16 15.39
CA LEU A 584 50.63 25.80 14.73
C LEU A 584 49.52 26.11 15.75
N PRO A 585 48.79 27.24 15.57
CA PRO A 585 47.59 27.48 16.35
C PRO A 585 46.51 26.45 16.01
N LEU A 586 45.88 25.90 17.04
CA LEU A 586 44.91 24.82 16.95
C LEU A 586 43.53 25.26 17.43
N GLY A 587 42.51 25.03 16.60
CA GLY A 587 41.11 25.07 16.98
C GLY A 587 40.57 23.66 17.24
N PHE A 588 40.03 23.41 18.43
CA PHE A 588 39.49 22.12 18.79
C PHE A 588 37.97 22.12 18.72
N THR A 589 37.41 21.60 17.62
CA THR A 589 35.97 21.31 17.57
C THR A 589 35.67 20.10 18.43
N PHE A 590 35.02 20.34 19.56
CA PHE A 590 34.64 19.34 20.53
C PHE A 590 33.12 19.39 20.71
N SER A 591 32.44 18.45 20.06
CA SER A 591 30.99 18.50 19.84
C SER A 591 30.20 17.95 21.03
N PHE A 592 30.51 18.40 22.23
CA PHE A 592 29.83 17.99 23.46
C PHE A 592 29.49 19.21 24.31
N PRO A 593 28.52 19.10 25.24
CA PRO A 593 28.18 20.20 26.13
C PRO A 593 29.38 20.60 26.98
N CYS A 594 29.92 21.79 26.74
CA CYS A 594 31.06 22.35 27.48
C CYS A 594 30.68 23.67 28.13
N HIS A 595 31.00 23.81 29.41
CA HIS A 595 30.98 25.11 30.07
C HIS A 595 32.29 25.83 29.76
N GLN A 596 32.20 27.00 29.14
CA GLN A 596 33.37 27.82 28.79
C GLN A 596 33.39 29.05 29.70
N THR A 597 34.58 29.42 30.16
CA THR A 597 34.83 30.73 30.82
C THR A 597 35.69 31.65 29.94
N ARG A 598 36.37 31.06 28.95
CA ARG A 598 37.21 31.70 27.92
C ARG A 598 37.20 30.81 26.68
N LEU A 599 37.65 31.36 25.56
CA LEU A 599 37.65 30.66 24.27
C LEU A 599 38.56 29.42 24.25
N ASP A 600 39.67 29.44 24.98
CA ASP A 600 40.70 28.38 25.03
C ASP A 600 40.43 27.31 26.12
N GLN A 601 39.26 27.33 26.74
CA GLN A 601 38.85 26.43 27.80
C GLN A 601 37.46 25.85 27.52
N GLY A 602 37.29 24.56 27.81
CA GLY A 602 36.00 23.88 27.71
C GLY A 602 35.87 22.79 28.77
N ILE A 603 35.16 23.07 29.85
CA ILE A 603 34.88 22.09 30.90
C ILE A 603 33.75 21.19 30.42
N LEU A 604 34.03 19.90 30.20
CA LEU A 604 33.00 18.96 29.74
C LEU A 604 31.93 18.80 30.83
N ILE A 605 30.67 19.13 30.51
CA ILE A 605 29.56 19.00 31.45
C ILE A 605 29.10 17.54 31.53
N LYS A 606 28.86 16.93 30.37
CA LYS A 606 28.36 15.57 30.27
C LYS A 606 28.66 14.97 28.91
N TRP A 607 29.00 13.69 28.87
CA TRP A 607 29.09 12.96 27.61
C TRP A 607 27.72 12.75 26.96
N THR A 608 27.70 12.76 25.63
CA THR A 608 26.55 12.44 24.79
C THR A 608 26.97 11.51 23.65
N LYS A 609 26.04 11.12 22.76
CA LYS A 609 26.34 10.41 21.49
C LYS A 609 27.16 9.12 21.61
N GLY A 610 27.09 8.45 22.77
CA GLY A 610 27.71 7.15 23.02
C GLY A 610 29.12 7.16 23.62
N PHE A 611 29.74 8.34 23.80
CA PHE A 611 31.02 8.49 24.50
C PHE A 611 30.83 8.31 26.01
N LYS A 612 31.82 7.70 26.68
CA LYS A 612 31.81 7.44 28.13
C LYS A 612 33.20 7.45 28.79
N ALA A 613 34.21 8.03 28.14
CA ALA A 613 35.57 8.04 28.67
C ALA A 613 35.62 8.61 30.10
N SER A 614 36.12 7.83 31.05
CA SER A 614 36.14 8.21 32.47
C SER A 614 37.23 9.24 32.77
N GLY A 615 36.98 10.17 33.70
CA GLY A 615 37.94 11.22 34.04
C GLY A 615 37.95 12.41 33.07
N CYS A 616 36.92 12.55 32.22
CA CYS A 616 36.75 13.73 31.35
C CYS A 616 35.64 14.67 31.85
N GLU A 617 34.53 14.15 32.41
CA GLU A 617 33.42 14.99 32.86
C GLU A 617 33.85 15.83 34.08
N GLY A 618 33.65 17.15 34.01
CA GLY A 618 34.13 18.11 35.01
C GLY A 618 35.54 18.66 34.74
N GLU A 619 36.26 18.09 33.76
CA GLU A 619 37.62 18.49 33.40
C GLU A 619 37.65 19.38 32.15
N ASP A 620 38.69 20.21 32.06
CA ASP A 620 38.94 21.06 30.89
C ASP A 620 39.59 20.27 29.76
N VAL A 621 38.86 20.07 28.66
CA VAL A 621 39.31 19.26 27.52
C VAL A 621 40.52 19.86 26.80
N ALA A 622 40.72 21.17 26.87
CA ALA A 622 41.93 21.79 26.36
C ALA A 622 43.15 21.41 27.22
N THR A 623 42.96 21.30 28.53
CA THR A 623 44.00 20.86 29.47
C THR A 623 44.31 19.38 29.27
N LEU A 624 43.29 18.51 29.17
CA LEU A 624 43.48 17.09 28.88
C LEU A 624 44.25 16.84 27.57
N LEU A 625 43.94 17.62 26.53
CA LEU A 625 44.67 17.56 25.26
C LEU A 625 46.12 18.05 25.42
N LYS A 626 46.34 19.16 26.13
CA LYS A 626 47.70 19.66 26.42
C LYS A 626 48.51 18.63 27.20
N ASP A 627 47.93 17.98 28.21
CA ASP A 627 48.61 16.97 29.01
C ASP A 627 49.02 15.77 28.15
N ALA A 628 48.15 15.31 27.25
CA ALA A 628 48.46 14.24 26.30
C ALA A 628 49.60 14.63 25.33
N ILE A 629 49.62 15.88 24.86
CA ILE A 629 50.71 16.39 24.00
C ILE A 629 52.05 16.38 24.77
N HIS A 630 52.04 16.84 26.03
CA HIS A 630 53.24 16.81 26.89
C HIS A 630 53.73 15.39 27.18
N ARG A 631 52.82 14.42 27.36
CA ARG A 631 53.19 13.00 27.54
C ARG A 631 53.87 12.38 26.30
N SER A 632 53.48 12.82 25.11
CA SER A 632 54.03 12.29 23.85
C SER A 632 55.45 12.80 23.55
N GLU A 633 55.80 14.02 23.96
CA GLU A 633 57.09 14.70 23.67
C GLU A 633 57.45 14.80 22.16
N GLU A 634 56.50 14.58 21.25
CA GLU A 634 56.75 14.55 19.79
C GLU A 634 56.63 15.92 19.08
N PHE A 635 55.79 16.82 19.59
CA PHE A 635 55.51 18.14 18.99
C PHE A 635 54.88 19.11 20.01
N GLU A 636 54.86 20.41 19.69
CA GLU A 636 54.16 21.45 20.47
C GLU A 636 53.00 22.05 19.68
N LEU A 637 51.85 22.32 20.33
CA LEU A 637 50.71 23.02 19.74
C LEU A 637 50.15 24.11 20.65
N ASP A 638 49.73 25.21 20.04
CA ASP A 638 49.03 26.31 20.72
C ASP A 638 47.51 26.08 20.59
N VAL A 639 46.88 25.46 21.61
CA VAL A 639 45.41 25.29 21.64
C VAL A 639 44.76 26.64 21.94
N VAL A 640 44.20 27.28 20.91
CA VAL A 640 43.68 28.66 20.99
C VAL A 640 42.18 28.69 21.26
N ALA A 641 41.45 27.68 20.80
CA ALA A 641 39.99 27.66 20.91
C ALA A 641 39.46 26.25 21.11
N VAL A 642 38.44 26.11 21.96
CA VAL A 642 37.54 24.96 22.02
C VAL A 642 36.18 25.40 21.49
N VAL A 643 35.63 24.66 20.53
CA VAL A 643 34.51 25.09 19.69
C VAL A 643 33.48 23.97 19.59
N ASN A 644 32.18 24.29 19.62
CA ASN A 644 31.12 23.32 19.31
C ASN A 644 30.92 23.18 17.79
N ASP A 645 30.53 22.01 17.30
CA ASP A 645 30.30 21.76 15.86
C ASP A 645 29.27 22.69 15.22
N THR A 646 28.22 23.06 15.96
CA THR A 646 27.23 24.06 15.51
C THR A 646 27.90 25.41 15.22
N VAL A 647 28.76 25.88 16.12
CA VAL A 647 29.48 27.16 16.00
C VAL A 647 30.48 27.10 14.86
N GLY A 648 31.23 26.00 14.75
CA GLY A 648 32.12 25.76 13.61
C GLY A 648 31.35 25.79 12.29
N THR A 649 30.18 25.15 12.22
CA THR A 649 29.34 25.14 11.01
C THR A 649 28.82 26.54 10.66
N MET A 650 28.35 27.30 11.65
CA MET A 650 27.93 28.69 11.47
C MET A 650 29.08 29.54 10.92
N MET A 651 30.30 29.38 11.46
CA MET A 651 31.48 30.16 11.05
C MET A 651 31.98 29.75 9.67
N THR A 652 31.91 28.46 9.31
CA THR A 652 32.20 27.97 7.96
C THR A 652 31.31 28.65 6.93
N CYS A 653 29.99 28.66 7.16
CA CYS A 653 29.04 29.29 6.26
C CYS A 653 29.11 30.83 6.30
N GLY A 654 29.36 31.40 7.48
CA GLY A 654 29.57 32.85 7.69
C GLY A 654 30.75 33.45 6.93
N TYR A 655 31.75 32.63 6.61
CA TYR A 655 32.87 33.07 5.77
C TYR A 655 32.45 33.38 4.33
N GLU A 656 31.46 32.66 3.81
CA GLU A 656 30.97 32.78 2.44
C GLU A 656 29.74 33.69 2.36
N ASP A 657 28.86 33.59 3.35
CA ASP A 657 27.64 34.40 3.47
C ASP A 657 27.65 35.21 4.78
N PRO A 658 27.87 36.54 4.71
CA PRO A 658 27.82 37.42 5.88
C PRO A 658 26.48 37.46 6.62
N GLN A 659 25.38 36.99 6.02
CA GLN A 659 24.08 36.86 6.68
C GLN A 659 23.95 35.60 7.54
N CYS A 660 24.97 34.72 7.54
CA CYS A 660 24.93 33.48 8.32
C CYS A 660 25.22 33.75 9.79
N GLU A 661 24.17 33.71 10.60
CA GLU A 661 24.22 33.97 12.05
C GLU A 661 23.60 32.85 12.88
N VAL A 662 23.30 31.71 12.24
CA VAL A 662 22.79 30.51 12.89
C VAL A 662 23.56 29.29 12.36
N GLY A 663 23.94 28.39 13.25
CA GLY A 663 24.49 27.07 12.93
C GLY A 663 23.52 25.98 13.37
N LEU A 664 23.33 24.98 12.51
CA LEU A 664 22.42 23.85 12.75
C LEU A 664 23.13 22.53 12.44
N ILE A 665 23.03 21.58 13.38
CA ILE A 665 23.46 20.20 13.18
C ILE A 665 22.25 19.27 13.23
N VAL A 666 22.10 18.42 12.21
CA VAL A 666 21.10 17.34 12.14
C VAL A 666 21.74 16.09 11.55
N GLY A 667 22.42 15.34 12.40
CA GLY A 667 23.19 14.14 12.06
C GLY A 667 22.96 13.02 13.07
N THR A 668 24.02 12.50 13.69
CA THR A 668 23.91 11.55 14.81
C THR A 668 23.17 12.16 15.99
N GLY A 669 23.48 13.41 16.32
CA GLY A 669 22.72 14.26 17.25
C GLY A 669 22.04 15.41 16.53
N THR A 670 21.38 16.29 17.28
CA THR A 670 20.93 17.58 16.78
C THR A 670 21.19 18.70 17.78
N ASN A 671 21.73 19.81 17.29
CA ASN A 671 21.98 21.01 18.07
C ASN A 671 21.91 22.26 17.20
N ALA A 672 21.79 23.43 17.81
CA ALA A 672 21.87 24.72 17.14
C ALA A 672 22.65 25.77 17.95
N CYS A 673 23.21 26.74 17.25
CA CYS A 673 23.79 27.95 17.83
C CYS A 673 23.35 29.18 17.05
N TYR A 674 23.44 30.36 17.65
CA TYR A 674 23.18 31.61 16.94
C TYR A 674 23.88 32.81 17.59
N MET A 675 23.99 33.92 16.86
CA MET A 675 24.49 35.18 17.40
C MET A 675 23.42 35.89 18.26
N GLU A 676 23.65 35.97 19.56
CA GLU A 676 22.81 36.66 20.54
C GLU A 676 23.39 38.04 20.90
N GLU A 677 22.52 38.97 21.28
CA GLU A 677 22.91 40.29 21.78
C GLU A 677 23.49 40.16 23.19
N MET A 678 24.65 40.76 23.47
CA MET A 678 25.32 40.65 24.77
C MET A 678 24.44 41.10 25.93
N SER A 679 23.57 42.09 25.72
CA SER A 679 22.59 42.56 26.71
C SER A 679 21.61 41.48 27.18
N ASN A 680 21.45 40.38 26.43
CA ASN A 680 20.59 39.26 26.79
C ASN A 680 21.36 38.10 27.45
N VAL A 681 22.70 38.10 27.41
CA VAL A 681 23.54 37.01 27.93
C VAL A 681 23.96 37.34 29.37
N GLU A 682 23.04 37.20 30.31
CA GLU A 682 23.28 37.54 31.74
C GLU A 682 24.40 36.70 32.40
N LEU A 683 24.84 35.63 31.75
CA LEU A 683 25.90 34.72 32.21
C LEU A 683 27.33 35.26 32.01
N VAL A 684 27.49 36.33 31.23
CA VAL A 684 28.80 36.91 30.91
C VAL A 684 28.75 38.41 31.13
N ASP A 685 29.73 38.93 31.86
CA ASP A 685 29.83 40.38 32.10
C ASP A 685 30.00 41.18 30.78
N GLY A 686 29.21 42.25 30.67
CA GLY A 686 29.23 43.21 29.56
C GLY A 686 27.97 43.16 28.70
N ASP A 687 27.54 44.32 28.22
CA ASP A 687 26.32 44.52 27.42
C ASP A 687 26.60 44.91 25.96
N GLU A 688 27.85 45.23 25.62
CA GLU A 688 28.24 45.67 24.28
C GLU A 688 28.54 44.52 23.31
N GLY A 689 27.92 44.59 22.13
CA GLY A 689 28.18 43.70 21.00
C GLY A 689 27.35 42.41 21.06
N ARG A 690 27.89 41.34 20.48
CA ARG A 690 27.18 40.06 20.31
C ARG A 690 28.06 38.89 20.73
N MET A 691 27.45 37.77 21.04
CA MET A 691 28.13 36.51 21.29
C MET A 691 27.36 35.34 20.68
N CYS A 692 28.08 34.42 20.05
CA CYS A 692 27.49 33.16 19.63
C CYS A 692 27.13 32.32 20.87
N VAL A 693 25.90 31.84 20.93
CA VAL A 693 25.38 31.01 22.00
C VAL A 693 25.15 29.61 21.45
N ASN A 694 25.75 28.61 22.09
CA ASN A 694 25.46 27.20 21.85
C ASN A 694 24.22 26.81 22.66
N MET A 695 23.13 26.46 22.00
CA MET A 695 21.86 26.24 22.70
C MET A 695 21.87 24.99 23.58
N GLU A 696 22.56 23.92 23.13
CA GLU A 696 22.37 22.55 23.63
C GLU A 696 20.89 22.18 23.65
N TRP A 697 20.20 22.45 22.53
CA TRP A 697 18.73 22.35 22.45
C TRP A 697 18.20 20.92 22.54
N GLY A 698 19.08 19.92 22.49
CA GLY A 698 18.70 18.51 22.49
C GLY A 698 18.02 18.11 23.79
N ALA A 699 18.35 18.80 24.88
CA ALA A 699 17.77 18.64 26.22
C ALA A 699 16.38 19.29 26.37
N PHE A 700 15.85 19.98 25.35
CA PHE A 700 14.49 20.49 25.38
C PHE A 700 13.49 19.34 25.62
N GLY A 701 12.51 19.55 26.52
CA GLY A 701 11.58 18.50 26.94
C GLY A 701 12.05 17.64 28.13
N ASP A 702 13.30 17.76 28.58
CA ASP A 702 13.85 16.99 29.72
C ASP A 702 13.12 17.27 31.05
N ARG A 703 12.35 18.38 31.16
CA ARG A 703 11.51 18.67 32.34
C ARG A 703 10.01 18.50 32.08
N GLY A 704 9.66 17.85 30.97
CA GLY A 704 8.29 17.54 30.60
C GLY A 704 7.62 18.58 29.70
N GLU A 705 8.36 19.55 29.16
CA GLU A 705 7.84 20.58 28.25
C GLU A 705 7.26 20.01 26.95
N LEU A 706 7.58 18.76 26.62
CA LEU A 706 7.17 18.07 25.40
C LEU A 706 6.39 16.79 25.67
N ASP A 707 5.92 16.56 26.92
CA ASP A 707 5.27 15.30 27.29
C ASP A 707 3.95 15.04 26.54
N ASP A 708 3.30 16.10 26.06
CA ASP A 708 2.07 16.07 25.25
C ASP A 708 2.31 15.72 23.77
N VAL A 709 3.52 15.96 23.24
CA VAL A 709 3.92 15.56 21.88
C VAL A 709 4.74 14.26 21.87
N CYS A 710 5.25 13.82 23.02
CA CYS A 710 5.94 12.55 23.20
C CYS A 710 4.97 11.36 23.15
N THR A 711 5.25 10.39 22.28
CA THR A 711 4.49 9.15 22.16
C THR A 711 5.02 8.03 23.05
N GLU A 712 4.30 6.92 23.13
CA GLU A 712 4.80 5.70 23.77
C GLU A 712 6.09 5.16 23.12
N PHE A 713 6.26 5.38 21.81
CA PHE A 713 7.46 4.97 21.07
C PHE A 713 8.66 5.82 21.46
N ASP A 714 8.48 7.12 21.65
CA ASP A 714 9.53 8.04 22.11
C ASP A 714 9.99 7.67 23.52
N ARG A 715 9.04 7.38 24.43
CA ARG A 715 9.34 6.90 25.79
C ARG A 715 10.09 5.57 25.78
N ALA A 716 9.67 4.62 24.93
CA ALA A 716 10.37 3.34 24.80
C ALA A 716 11.82 3.51 24.31
N VAL A 717 12.07 4.46 23.40
CA VAL A 717 13.42 4.82 22.95
C VAL A 717 14.21 5.50 24.07
N ASP A 718 13.59 6.41 24.82
CA ASP A 718 14.21 7.11 25.95
C ASP A 718 14.62 6.14 27.07
N ASP A 719 13.71 5.30 27.53
CA ASP A 719 13.89 4.33 28.62
C ASP A 719 15.03 3.34 28.34
N GLN A 720 15.18 2.95 27.07
CA GLN A 720 16.23 2.01 26.63
C GLN A 720 17.52 2.73 26.21
N SER A 721 17.53 4.06 26.17
CA SER A 721 18.71 4.82 25.76
C SER A 721 19.82 4.75 26.82
N THR A 722 21.01 5.22 26.45
CA THR A 722 22.15 5.31 27.36
C THR A 722 21.90 6.26 28.54
N TYR A 723 21.07 7.29 28.34
CA TYR A 723 20.75 8.31 29.33
C TYR A 723 19.22 8.56 29.32
N PRO A 724 18.43 7.73 30.02
CA PRO A 724 16.99 7.91 30.12
C PRO A 724 16.62 9.26 30.76
N GLY A 725 15.56 9.89 30.26
CA GLY A 725 15.08 11.19 30.73
C GLY A 725 15.93 12.39 30.28
N LYS A 726 16.89 12.16 29.37
CA LYS A 726 17.79 13.19 28.83
C LYS A 726 17.72 13.29 27.33
N GLN A 727 18.04 14.46 26.79
CA GLN A 727 18.10 14.67 25.34
C GLN A 727 16.78 14.34 24.62
N ARG A 728 15.63 14.60 25.26
CA ARG A 728 14.32 14.14 24.77
C ARG A 728 13.96 14.73 23.40
N TYR A 729 14.24 16.00 23.16
CA TYR A 729 14.02 16.63 21.86
C TYR A 729 14.96 16.07 20.78
N GLU A 730 16.24 15.87 21.10
CA GLU A 730 17.19 15.24 20.18
C GLU A 730 16.76 13.83 19.77
N LYS A 731 16.23 13.05 20.72
CA LYS A 731 15.72 11.68 20.48
C LYS A 731 14.56 11.62 19.48
N MET A 732 13.79 12.70 19.34
CA MET A 732 12.70 12.78 18.36
C MET A 732 13.15 13.25 16.97
N ILE A 733 14.41 13.66 16.81
CA ILE A 733 14.90 14.33 15.59
C ILE A 733 16.10 13.62 14.96
N SER A 734 17.09 13.21 15.75
CA SER A 734 18.40 12.86 15.20
C SER A 734 18.48 11.44 14.63
N GLY A 735 19.43 11.25 13.71
CA GLY A 735 19.62 10.00 12.98
C GLY A 735 19.97 8.79 13.86
N MET A 736 20.49 9.01 15.08
CA MET A 736 20.75 7.94 16.05
C MET A 736 19.46 7.31 16.59
N TYR A 737 18.35 8.06 16.63
CA TYR A 737 17.13 7.67 17.33
C TYR A 737 15.94 7.43 16.41
N LEU A 738 15.84 8.09 15.25
CA LEU A 738 14.71 7.92 14.32
C LEU A 738 14.50 6.45 13.93
N GLY A 739 15.58 5.73 13.67
CA GLY A 739 15.52 4.29 13.36
C GLY A 739 14.97 3.44 14.49
N GLU A 740 15.21 3.81 15.74
CA GLU A 740 14.66 3.11 16.91
C GLU A 740 13.18 3.44 17.11
N ILE A 741 12.73 4.66 16.82
CA ILE A 741 11.29 5.00 16.84
C ILE A 741 10.58 4.16 15.78
N VAL A 742 11.08 4.13 14.54
CA VAL A 742 10.57 3.26 13.47
C VAL A 742 10.53 1.81 13.95
N ARG A 743 11.65 1.28 14.48
CA ARG A 743 11.72 -0.11 14.95
C ARG A 743 10.66 -0.42 16.01
N ASN A 744 10.41 0.47 16.97
CA ASN A 744 9.39 0.27 18.01
C ASN A 744 7.97 0.29 17.44
N VAL A 745 7.67 1.17 16.47
CA VAL A 745 6.38 1.14 15.75
C VAL A 745 6.20 -0.17 14.98
N LEU A 746 7.23 -0.65 14.29
CA LEU A 746 7.18 -1.92 13.58
C LEU A 746 7.02 -3.12 14.52
N LEU A 747 7.63 -3.08 15.72
CA LEU A 747 7.43 -4.08 16.76
C LEU A 747 5.97 -4.12 17.23
N ASP A 748 5.37 -2.96 17.50
CA ASP A 748 3.97 -2.85 17.93
C ASP A 748 3.01 -3.34 16.82
N PHE A 749 3.24 -2.91 15.57
CA PHE A 749 2.48 -3.38 14.42
C PHE A 749 2.58 -4.91 14.27
N THR A 750 3.76 -5.47 14.45
CA THR A 750 3.96 -6.93 14.37
C THR A 750 3.27 -7.63 15.53
N ALA A 751 3.39 -7.13 16.77
CA ALA A 751 2.72 -7.72 17.93
C ALA A 751 1.19 -7.71 17.80
N LYS A 752 0.62 -6.67 17.17
CA LYS A 752 -0.82 -6.55 16.87
C LYS A 752 -1.24 -7.32 15.61
N GLY A 753 -0.34 -8.02 14.93
CA GLY A 753 -0.63 -8.76 13.69
C GLY A 753 -0.92 -7.87 12.47
N LEU A 754 -0.52 -6.61 12.50
CA LEU A 754 -0.71 -5.60 11.45
C LEU A 754 0.43 -5.61 10.41
N LEU A 755 1.55 -6.26 10.72
CA LEU A 755 2.75 -6.33 9.88
C LEU A 755 3.44 -7.70 10.03
N PHE A 756 4.16 -8.13 8.99
CA PHE A 756 4.99 -9.35 8.98
C PHE A 756 4.24 -10.62 9.42
N ARG A 757 2.93 -10.67 9.15
CA ARG A 757 2.03 -11.78 9.54
C ARG A 757 2.05 -12.06 11.05
N GLY A 758 2.34 -11.05 11.87
CA GLY A 758 2.44 -11.18 13.32
C GLY A 758 3.69 -11.90 13.83
N LYS A 759 4.68 -12.17 12.96
CA LYS A 759 5.88 -12.92 13.32
C LYS A 759 7.03 -11.98 13.66
N LEU A 760 7.31 -11.84 14.95
CA LEU A 760 8.47 -11.11 15.45
C LEU A 760 9.77 -11.87 15.10
N SER A 761 10.62 -11.28 14.28
CA SER A 761 11.95 -11.81 13.97
C SER A 761 12.99 -11.33 14.99
N GLU A 762 14.03 -12.13 15.25
CA GLU A 762 15.16 -11.71 16.12
C GLU A 762 15.89 -10.48 15.57
N ARG A 763 15.93 -10.34 14.23
CA ARG A 763 16.46 -9.16 13.56
C ARG A 763 15.66 -7.90 13.93
N LEU A 764 14.33 -7.94 13.92
CA LEU A 764 13.52 -6.77 14.29
C LEU A 764 13.68 -6.36 15.77
N LYS A 765 14.05 -7.31 16.64
CA LYS A 765 14.38 -7.03 18.04
C LYS A 765 15.77 -6.41 18.22
N THR A 766 16.64 -6.50 17.22
CA THR A 766 18.01 -5.97 17.27
C THR A 766 17.97 -4.45 17.19
N ARG A 767 18.47 -3.78 18.23
CA ARG A 767 18.57 -2.32 18.29
C ARG A 767 19.55 -1.79 17.25
N GLY A 768 19.25 -0.61 16.70
CA GLY A 768 20.09 0.06 15.71
C GLY A 768 20.04 -0.55 14.31
N ILE A 769 19.13 -1.51 14.04
CA ILE A 769 19.04 -2.18 12.73
C ILE A 769 18.60 -1.22 11.60
N PHE A 770 17.87 -0.15 11.93
CA PHE A 770 17.47 0.90 11.00
C PHE A 770 18.40 2.11 11.10
N GLU A 771 19.61 1.99 10.59
CA GLU A 771 20.51 3.16 10.46
C GLU A 771 19.92 4.25 9.56
N THR A 772 20.31 5.52 9.76
CA THR A 772 19.88 6.68 8.96
C THR A 772 19.97 6.47 7.44
N LYS A 773 21.00 5.74 6.98
CA LYS A 773 21.19 5.40 5.57
C LYS A 773 20.02 4.59 5.00
N PHE A 774 19.47 3.66 5.79
CA PHE A 774 18.36 2.82 5.37
C PHE A 774 17.04 3.57 5.37
N LEU A 775 16.79 4.46 6.35
CA LEU A 775 15.62 5.34 6.32
C LEU A 775 15.63 6.21 5.05
N SER A 776 16.78 6.83 4.76
CA SER A 776 16.96 7.68 3.58
C SER A 776 16.77 6.91 2.27
N GLN A 777 17.25 5.66 2.21
CA GLN A 777 17.02 4.79 1.05
C GLN A 777 15.55 4.40 0.91
N ILE A 778 14.90 3.91 1.98
CA ILE A 778 13.49 3.46 1.96
C ILE A 778 12.55 4.57 1.48
N GLU A 779 12.82 5.82 1.87
CA GLU A 779 11.99 6.98 1.52
C GLU A 779 12.30 7.59 0.15
N SER A 780 13.32 7.11 -0.57
CA SER A 780 13.69 7.65 -1.88
C SER A 780 12.55 7.51 -2.90
N ASP A 781 12.23 8.61 -3.58
CA ASP A 781 11.18 8.64 -4.62
C ASP A 781 11.55 7.86 -5.87
N ARG A 782 12.86 7.63 -6.08
CA ARG A 782 13.37 6.92 -7.26
C ARG A 782 13.35 5.40 -7.10
N LEU A 783 13.03 4.89 -5.90
CA LEU A 783 13.01 3.45 -5.65
C LEU A 783 11.64 2.84 -5.93
N ALA A 784 11.65 1.79 -6.76
CA ALA A 784 10.50 0.91 -6.89
C ALA A 784 10.28 0.11 -5.60
N LEU A 785 9.04 -0.30 -5.31
CA LEU A 785 8.70 -1.08 -4.11
C LEU A 785 9.53 -2.37 -3.96
N ARG A 786 9.94 -3.00 -5.07
CA ARG A 786 10.85 -4.16 -5.06
C ARG A 786 12.21 -3.86 -4.43
N GLN A 787 12.73 -2.65 -4.59
CA GLN A 787 14.01 -2.25 -4.00
C GLN A 787 13.87 -2.01 -2.50
N VAL A 788 12.75 -1.40 -2.06
CA VAL A 788 12.41 -1.30 -0.62
C VAL A 788 12.35 -2.69 0.02
N ARG A 789 11.67 -3.65 -0.64
CA ARG A 789 11.64 -5.05 -0.20
C ARG A 789 13.04 -5.64 -0.09
N SER A 790 13.91 -5.40 -1.08
CA SER A 790 15.29 -5.89 -1.06
C SER A 790 16.10 -5.33 0.11
N ILE A 791 15.88 -4.08 0.50
CA ILE A 791 16.52 -3.47 1.68
C ILE A 791 16.05 -4.19 2.95
N LEU A 792 14.73 -4.40 3.11
CA LEU A 792 14.17 -5.11 4.26
C LEU A 792 14.69 -6.55 4.35
N GLN A 793 14.78 -7.25 3.21
CA GLN A 793 15.35 -8.59 3.15
C GLN A 793 16.84 -8.59 3.52
N HIS A 794 17.61 -7.59 3.09
CA HIS A 794 19.02 -7.42 3.47
C HIS A 794 19.20 -7.19 4.97
N LEU A 795 18.26 -6.46 5.61
CA LEU A 795 18.18 -6.31 7.07
C LEU A 795 17.76 -7.60 7.79
N GLY A 796 17.51 -8.69 7.05
CA GLY A 796 17.10 -9.98 7.60
C GLY A 796 15.60 -10.05 7.92
N LEU A 797 14.79 -9.12 7.42
CA LEU A 797 13.32 -9.17 7.42
C LEU A 797 12.85 -9.91 6.16
N THR A 798 13.32 -11.15 5.99
CA THR A 798 13.20 -11.93 4.74
C THR A 798 11.76 -12.33 4.39
N SER A 799 10.86 -12.33 5.37
CA SER A 799 9.42 -12.58 5.18
C SER A 799 8.62 -11.34 4.77
N SER A 800 9.28 -10.21 4.49
CA SER A 800 8.62 -8.98 4.04
C SER A 800 7.99 -9.15 2.66
N THR A 801 6.71 -8.79 2.58
CA THR A 801 5.92 -8.73 1.34
C THR A 801 5.97 -7.33 0.73
N CYS A 802 5.43 -7.16 -0.48
CA CYS A 802 5.21 -5.83 -1.05
C CYS A 802 4.33 -4.95 -0.14
N ASP A 803 3.29 -5.51 0.48
CA ASP A 803 2.40 -4.77 1.38
C ASP A 803 3.13 -4.36 2.67
N ASP A 804 3.98 -5.24 3.23
CA ASP A 804 4.84 -4.87 4.36
C ASP A 804 5.81 -3.73 4.00
N SER A 805 6.34 -3.75 2.77
CA SER A 805 7.29 -2.73 2.30
C SER A 805 6.65 -1.35 2.18
N ILE A 806 5.39 -1.29 1.73
CA ILE A 806 4.59 -0.05 1.70
C ILE A 806 4.42 0.51 3.12
N LEU A 807 4.08 -0.37 4.07
CA LEU A 807 3.84 0.05 5.46
C LEU A 807 5.10 0.51 6.17
N VAL A 808 6.23 -0.19 5.99
CA VAL A 808 7.51 0.25 6.55
C VAL A 808 7.89 1.62 5.97
N LYS A 809 7.70 1.84 4.66
CA LYS A 809 7.94 3.15 4.05
C LYS A 809 7.04 4.24 4.63
N GLU A 810 5.76 3.95 4.87
CA GLU A 810 4.83 4.89 5.50
C GLU A 810 5.26 5.26 6.93
N VAL A 811 5.64 4.26 7.75
CA VAL A 811 6.14 4.48 9.12
C VAL A 811 7.39 5.36 9.11
N CYS A 812 8.37 5.07 8.24
CA CYS A 812 9.56 5.91 8.10
C CYS A 812 9.18 7.35 7.78
N SER A 813 8.30 7.55 6.79
CA SER A 813 7.88 8.88 6.34
C SER A 813 7.16 9.69 7.42
N VAL A 814 6.30 9.06 8.22
CA VAL A 814 5.63 9.73 9.35
C VAL A 814 6.66 10.18 10.39
N VAL A 815 7.61 9.31 10.75
CA VAL A 815 8.63 9.58 11.76
C VAL A 815 9.61 10.67 11.30
N SER A 816 10.11 10.58 10.06
CA SER A 816 11.07 11.55 9.51
C SER A 816 10.43 12.91 9.24
N LYS A 817 9.16 12.93 8.80
CA LYS A 817 8.39 14.18 8.67
C LYS A 817 8.22 14.88 10.01
N ARG A 818 7.79 14.15 11.06
CA ARG A 818 7.67 14.72 12.41
C ARG A 818 9.01 15.30 12.88
N ALA A 819 10.11 14.58 12.68
CA ALA A 819 11.45 15.02 13.04
C ALA A 819 11.84 16.35 12.36
N ALA A 820 11.59 16.47 11.05
CA ALA A 820 11.85 17.69 10.29
C ALA A 820 10.97 18.87 10.74
N GLN A 821 9.70 18.61 11.06
CA GLN A 821 8.77 19.63 11.55
C GLN A 821 9.16 20.12 12.95
N LEU A 822 9.53 19.22 13.87
CA LEU A 822 10.03 19.59 15.18
C LEU A 822 11.29 20.45 15.04
N CYS A 823 12.28 20.00 14.28
CA CYS A 823 13.50 20.76 14.01
C CYS A 823 13.21 22.15 13.42
N GLY A 824 12.26 22.23 12.47
CA GLY A 824 11.78 23.48 11.89
C GLY A 824 11.12 24.41 12.91
N ALA A 825 10.32 23.89 13.85
CA ALA A 825 9.70 24.67 14.92
C ALA A 825 10.74 25.23 15.91
N GLY A 826 11.75 24.43 16.28
CA GLY A 826 12.86 24.90 17.10
C GLY A 826 13.67 26.00 16.40
N LEU A 827 13.97 25.84 15.11
CA LEU A 827 14.70 26.86 14.34
C LEU A 827 13.84 28.11 14.08
N ALA A 828 12.52 27.97 13.92
CA ALA A 828 11.59 29.10 13.82
C ALA A 828 11.64 30.00 15.07
N ALA A 829 11.74 29.39 16.27
CA ALA A 829 11.92 30.13 17.53
C ALA A 829 13.23 30.94 17.54
N VAL A 830 14.32 30.37 17.03
CA VAL A 830 15.63 31.03 16.96
C VAL A 830 15.59 32.26 16.04
N VAL A 831 15.10 32.10 14.81
CA VAL A 831 15.10 33.21 13.84
C VAL A 831 14.15 34.33 14.24
N ASP A 832 12.97 34.01 14.79
CA ASP A 832 12.06 35.04 15.30
C ASP A 832 12.63 35.74 16.53
N LYS A 833 13.32 35.01 17.41
CA LYS A 833 14.02 35.66 18.52
C LYS A 833 15.09 36.63 18.04
N ILE A 834 15.90 36.28 17.03
CA ILE A 834 16.88 37.20 16.44
C ILE A 834 16.19 38.44 15.85
N ARG A 835 15.09 38.24 15.11
CA ARG A 835 14.30 39.31 14.51
C ARG A 835 13.76 40.28 15.59
N LEU A 836 13.17 39.73 16.65
CA LEU A 836 12.58 40.50 17.75
C LEU A 836 13.65 41.19 18.60
N ASN A 837 14.78 40.55 18.88
CA ASN A 837 15.91 41.16 19.60
C ASN A 837 16.41 42.43 18.90
N ARG A 838 16.31 42.48 17.56
CA ARG A 838 16.77 43.59 16.73
C ARG A 838 15.66 44.58 16.36
N ASP A 839 14.46 44.39 16.93
CA ASP A 839 13.27 45.20 16.66
C ASP A 839 12.95 45.32 15.15
N LEU A 840 13.06 44.20 14.43
CA LEU A 840 12.84 44.14 12.99
C LEU A 840 11.44 43.63 12.65
N GLU A 841 10.76 44.31 11.73
CA GLU A 841 9.52 43.78 11.14
C GLU A 841 9.77 42.51 10.31
N LYS A 842 10.88 42.49 9.55
CA LYS A 842 11.30 41.35 8.73
C LYS A 842 12.79 41.08 8.87
N LEU A 843 13.19 39.82 8.81
CA LEU A 843 14.59 39.39 8.90
C LEU A 843 14.98 38.53 7.69
N SER A 844 16.09 38.85 7.03
CA SER A 844 16.78 37.93 6.10
C SER A 844 17.98 37.35 6.82
N ILE A 845 18.07 36.02 6.88
CA ILE A 845 19.13 35.34 7.64
C ILE A 845 19.52 34.02 6.98
N THR A 846 20.80 33.69 7.08
CA THR A 846 21.32 32.40 6.63
C THR A 846 21.60 31.48 7.82
N VAL A 847 21.30 30.20 7.63
CA VAL A 847 21.59 29.11 8.57
C VAL A 847 22.58 28.17 7.90
N GLY A 848 23.76 28.03 8.50
CA GLY A 848 24.72 27.00 8.11
C GLY A 848 24.29 25.66 8.67
N VAL A 849 24.08 24.66 7.81
CA VAL A 849 23.58 23.33 8.20
C VAL A 849 24.60 22.24 7.88
N ASP A 850 24.84 21.35 8.82
CA ASP A 850 25.58 20.10 8.61
C ASP A 850 24.84 18.91 9.26
N GLY A 851 25.25 17.70 8.94
CA GLY A 851 24.74 16.45 9.49
C GLY A 851 24.23 15.48 8.43
N THR A 852 24.52 14.20 8.66
CA THR A 852 24.23 13.11 7.70
C THR A 852 22.75 12.95 7.40
N LEU A 853 21.87 13.12 8.40
CA LEU A 853 20.42 13.02 8.21
C LEU A 853 19.92 14.14 7.30
N TYR A 854 20.31 15.39 7.55
CA TYR A 854 19.91 16.52 6.69
C TYR A 854 20.43 16.38 5.25
N LYS A 855 21.67 15.91 5.10
CA LYS A 855 22.34 15.77 3.78
C LYS A 855 21.79 14.62 2.94
N LEU A 856 21.48 13.49 3.57
CA LEU A 856 21.15 12.25 2.84
C LEU A 856 19.65 11.97 2.74
N HIS A 857 18.83 12.51 3.65
CA HIS A 857 17.41 12.21 3.66
C HIS A 857 16.68 12.97 2.55
N PRO A 858 15.87 12.29 1.71
CA PRO A 858 15.27 12.90 0.52
C PRO A 858 14.33 14.07 0.84
N HIS A 859 13.62 14.00 1.97
CA HIS A 859 12.52 14.92 2.30
C HIS A 859 12.78 15.83 3.50
N PHE A 860 13.86 15.62 4.27
CA PHE A 860 14.02 16.30 5.56
C PHE A 860 14.21 17.80 5.37
N ALA A 861 15.12 18.19 4.46
CA ALA A 861 15.41 19.59 4.18
C ALA A 861 14.22 20.35 3.56
N SER A 862 13.41 19.70 2.71
CA SER A 862 12.22 20.35 2.11
C SER A 862 11.14 20.60 3.17
N ILE A 863 10.80 19.59 3.98
CA ILE A 863 9.80 19.70 5.04
C ILE A 863 10.22 20.74 6.09
N MET A 864 11.51 20.79 6.45
CA MET A 864 12.01 21.79 7.39
C MET A 864 11.86 23.22 6.82
N ARG A 865 12.16 23.45 5.53
CA ARG A 865 11.94 24.74 4.86
C ARG A 865 10.47 25.13 4.84
N GLU A 866 9.57 24.19 4.54
CA GLU A 866 8.13 24.43 4.54
C GLU A 866 7.64 24.82 5.95
N THR A 867 8.10 24.09 6.97
CA THR A 867 7.76 24.36 8.36
C THR A 867 8.26 25.74 8.81
N LEU A 868 9.49 26.13 8.43
CA LEU A 868 10.03 27.45 8.74
C LEU A 868 9.19 28.59 8.12
N ARG A 869 8.78 28.44 6.86
CA ARG A 869 7.95 29.44 6.18
C ARG A 869 6.57 29.60 6.83
N ASP A 870 6.00 28.52 7.35
CA ASP A 870 4.70 28.58 8.03
C ASP A 870 4.82 29.17 9.45
N LEU A 871 5.84 28.77 10.20
CA LEU A 871 5.97 29.13 11.62
C LEU A 871 6.70 30.45 11.88
N ALA A 872 7.55 30.91 10.96
CA ALA A 872 8.27 32.19 11.02
C ALA A 872 8.11 32.97 9.70
N PRO A 873 6.89 33.38 9.32
CA PRO A 873 6.59 33.98 8.02
C PRO A 873 7.28 35.33 7.78
N ASP A 874 7.68 36.02 8.85
CA ASP A 874 8.40 37.30 8.79
C ASP A 874 9.93 37.15 8.69
N CYS A 875 10.43 35.90 8.65
CA CYS A 875 11.83 35.58 8.48
C CYS A 875 12.07 34.89 7.12
N GLU A 876 12.85 35.53 6.25
CA GLU A 876 13.40 34.91 5.04
C GLU A 876 14.66 34.13 5.39
N VAL A 877 14.50 32.81 5.57
CA VAL A 877 15.58 31.92 6.03
C VAL A 877 16.20 31.17 4.85
N THR A 878 17.50 31.39 4.62
CA THR A 878 18.29 30.63 3.65
C THR A 878 19.07 29.52 4.36
N LEU A 879 18.90 28.27 3.93
CA LEU A 879 19.64 27.14 4.50
C LEU A 879 20.80 26.77 3.59
N VAL A 880 22.04 26.96 4.05
CA VAL A 880 23.27 26.66 3.31
C VAL A 880 23.92 25.43 3.93
N GLN A 881 24.18 24.42 3.11
CA GLN A 881 24.86 23.20 3.56
C GLN A 881 26.37 23.43 3.62
N SER A 882 27.00 23.08 4.75
CA SER A 882 28.46 23.05 4.85
C SER A 882 29.00 21.81 4.14
N GLU A 883 29.79 21.98 3.07
CA GLU A 883 30.47 20.86 2.37
C GLU A 883 31.67 20.34 3.17
N ASP A 884 32.37 21.27 3.81
CA ASP A 884 33.68 21.11 4.44
C ASP A 884 33.62 20.76 5.94
N GLY A 885 32.43 20.84 6.54
CA GLY A 885 32.17 20.58 7.95
C GLY A 885 32.58 21.71 8.90
N SER A 886 32.60 21.40 10.19
CA SER A 886 32.93 22.30 11.30
C SER A 886 34.41 22.71 11.35
N GLY A 887 35.32 21.90 10.79
CA GLY A 887 36.77 22.11 10.88
C GLY A 887 37.26 23.43 10.25
N LYS A 888 36.67 23.84 9.11
CA LYS A 888 36.95 25.16 8.49
C LYS A 888 36.59 26.30 9.44
N GLY A 889 35.42 26.24 10.06
CA GLY A 889 34.96 27.22 11.03
C GLY A 889 35.81 27.28 12.29
N ALA A 890 36.25 26.14 12.81
CA ALA A 890 37.16 26.10 13.95
C ALA A 890 38.50 26.81 13.63
N ALA A 891 39.06 26.60 12.45
CA ALA A 891 40.24 27.33 12.00
C ALA A 891 39.99 28.84 11.86
N LEU A 892 38.82 29.25 11.36
CA LEU A 892 38.44 30.66 11.26
C LEU A 892 38.30 31.31 12.65
N ILE A 893 37.71 30.61 13.61
CA ILE A 893 37.63 31.08 15.01
C ILE A 893 39.02 31.23 15.60
N THR A 894 39.91 30.25 15.39
CA THR A 894 41.32 30.33 15.78
C THR A 894 42.00 31.54 15.15
N ALA A 895 41.76 31.82 13.87
CA ALA A 895 42.32 32.99 13.19
C ALA A 895 41.86 34.32 13.84
N VAL A 896 40.57 34.43 14.16
CA VAL A 896 40.00 35.60 14.85
C VAL A 896 40.60 35.75 16.24
N ALA A 897 40.75 34.65 16.98
CA ALA A 897 41.32 34.63 18.32
C ALA A 897 42.80 35.05 18.34
N CYS A 898 43.61 34.50 17.43
CA CYS A 898 45.01 34.91 17.27
C CYS A 898 45.12 36.40 16.96
N ARG A 899 44.29 36.92 16.04
CA ARG A 899 44.23 38.34 15.70
C ARG A 899 43.90 39.21 16.90
N LEU A 900 42.89 38.85 17.69
CA LEU A 900 42.50 39.60 18.90
C LEU A 900 43.60 39.56 19.97
N ARG A 901 44.32 38.44 20.09
CA ARG A 901 45.49 38.31 20.97
C ARG A 901 46.62 39.25 20.53
N ASP A 902 46.86 39.35 19.23
CA ASP A 902 47.93 40.19 18.68
C ASP A 902 47.57 41.69 18.69
N ALA A 903 46.30 42.06 18.54
CA ALA A 903 45.84 43.46 18.65
C ALA A 903 45.89 44.03 20.08
N ARG A 904 45.99 43.16 21.09
CA ARG A 904 46.14 43.54 22.52
C ARG A 904 47.59 43.62 22.98
N LYS A 905 48.54 43.11 22.17
CA LYS A 905 49.98 43.27 22.36
C LYS A 905 50.43 44.57 21.71
#